data_AF-A0A383WH19-F1
#
_entry.id   AF-A0A383WH19-F1
#
_cell.length_a   1.000
_cell.length_b   1.000
_cell.length_c   1.000
_cell.angle_alpha   90.00
_cell.angle_beta   90.00
_cell.angle_gamma   90.00
#
_symmetry.space_group_name_H-M   'P 1'
#
loop_
_entity.id
_entity.type
_entity.pdbx_description
1 polymer ?
#
loop_
_entity_poly.entity_id
_entity_poly.type
_entity_poly.pdbx_seq_one_letter_code
_entity_poly.pdbx_strand_id
1 'polypeptide(L)'
;MPQSRAQQQHKPVCPCIALQELVHQHSVFKLLGQASSRALQLLLGATDKEQNTPVLLWCFANVPMLLMAFVNTWKCCMTGHGAEEEEAEKQLVLQQLSETDFLQTSLPAYGRDTAWLEQQLLQQHARQQRQQDHQQQQQQQPRGKKQAAKKQQQAPGSLTASLADAAACVRISVYLNTLPVLADFCGYDLLAGPLAPHMELCLRLAWAVLRCEEAHSSSSSSSSSSSSSATTTTRTSAGEYARAMLTQAAASALGVMTIMAEQVSGNCDLGAEFPQLADAAASDALYRLLLLNLALHAMAAHESAAEQSGRQKALPEQHHRVQLQELDVDWLERSDLRERPSTSTGDVAAAVVVLRHHMNMAAAARCADGGSCSGGGGKCSSSTNGLTAPTSSAREAAAAVLLQPFLTQLLPASIAAAEAASQPAGGISNAAQQRLQASAGQTGAEHVAAASAGAPQQTSAELAPCLDNVTYALHGLLCTGVLEGTAAAQLQQAYSSHPQQVCRSLEAALRCTLQAQHTLQGSCDRIATLVDAVRTCVRKPDSSSSSSSSSSSSSRSVGAPVSGAAAKQLFSLLVTCLKRTGQQLESISSNISSSSSRDSSSSSGAESCWTVLALTLASQTLCLDILNACQHLEGQLQLLLQGRCLSLLAKAVLLMQRQAVAPGAASVEQQGHDEEGAADATALAADASKLLEDVPASLQDAVGACTATLTAAGLQLPGDAAAAAKALAKLQQQGQALLQQLRPYTGLPQQEPQQEPQPQQADDALDLSGSSSDVPGSSEQQTDQQQKRDEEQHKQQENSSQQLGCSIVSSSVGPGSGPSMQGCQKLVKQQQSDREQQQQQQQQQQQAFQGRQAEQLAQALLQFGHNICLQLPVPYWCCNPACSNVADISELELVSGKGSRCSGCATARFCSKSCQQQSWKGQHAPVCKRIAAARKGQRKE
;
A
#
# COMPACT_ATOMS: atom_id res chain seq x y z
N MET A 1 22.96 -75.15 12.56
CA MET A 1 22.16 -73.93 12.75
C MET A 1 23.09 -72.71 12.75
N PRO A 2 23.03 -71.81 11.75
CA PRO A 2 23.68 -70.52 11.84
C PRO A 2 22.64 -69.42 12.16
N GLN A 3 22.90 -68.66 13.22
CA GLN A 3 22.17 -67.44 13.58
C GLN A 3 22.44 -66.34 12.55
N SER A 4 21.37 -65.86 11.94
CA SER A 4 21.37 -64.73 11.02
C SER A 4 21.68 -63.44 11.79
N ARG A 5 22.88 -62.87 11.57
CA ARG A 5 23.20 -61.48 11.96
C ARG A 5 22.38 -60.55 11.04
N ALA A 6 21.22 -60.13 11.51
CA ALA A 6 20.47 -59.05 10.91
C ALA A 6 21.34 -57.78 10.92
N GLN A 7 21.70 -57.29 9.73
CA GLN A 7 22.26 -55.95 9.55
C GLN A 7 21.22 -54.94 10.01
N GLN A 8 21.40 -54.38 11.22
CA GLN A 8 20.74 -53.14 11.60
C GLN A 8 21.27 -52.05 10.67
N GLN A 9 20.49 -51.73 9.63
CA GLN A 9 20.69 -50.53 8.85
C GLN A 9 20.51 -49.33 9.78
N HIS A 10 21.61 -48.69 10.17
CA HIS A 10 21.60 -47.40 10.85
C HIS A 10 20.90 -46.39 9.94
N LYS A 11 19.63 -46.11 10.24
CA LYS A 11 18.90 -45.01 9.64
C LYS A 11 19.65 -43.73 10.04
N PRO A 12 20.04 -42.85 9.11
CA PRO A 12 20.72 -41.60 9.46
C PRO A 12 19.84 -40.81 10.42
N VAL A 13 20.35 -40.55 11.63
CA VAL A 13 19.66 -39.72 12.62
C VAL A 13 19.57 -38.32 12.03
N CYS A 14 18.37 -37.72 12.07
CA CYS A 14 18.18 -36.34 11.63
C CYS A 14 19.09 -35.42 12.48
N PRO A 15 19.94 -34.57 11.87
CA PRO A 15 20.83 -33.67 12.61
C PRO A 15 20.12 -32.81 13.66
N CYS A 16 18.85 -32.44 13.42
CA CYS A 16 18.04 -31.68 14.37
C CYS A 16 17.79 -32.45 15.68
N ILE A 17 17.57 -33.77 15.63
CA ILE A 17 17.34 -34.60 16.82
C ILE A 17 18.62 -34.67 17.67
N ALA A 18 19.77 -34.83 17.03
CA ALA A 18 21.05 -34.85 17.73
C ALA A 18 21.37 -33.50 18.38
N LEU A 19 21.05 -32.39 17.71
CA LEU A 19 21.20 -31.04 18.28
C LEU A 19 20.24 -30.82 19.46
N GLN A 20 18.99 -31.28 19.35
CA GLN A 20 18.01 -31.17 20.44
C GLN A 20 18.47 -31.97 21.66
N GLU A 21 19.02 -33.17 21.44
CA GLU A 21 19.63 -33.98 22.49
C GLU A 21 20.81 -33.26 23.17
N LEU A 22 21.69 -32.60 22.40
CA LEU A 22 22.79 -31.80 22.95
C LEU A 22 22.29 -30.61 23.79
N VAL A 23 21.22 -29.94 23.36
CA VAL A 23 20.63 -28.81 24.11
C VAL A 23 19.98 -29.30 25.40
N HIS A 24 19.16 -30.36 25.34
CA HIS A 24 18.36 -30.82 26.47
C HIS A 24 19.14 -31.69 27.46
N GLN A 25 19.88 -32.68 26.98
CA GLN A 25 20.56 -33.64 27.85
C GLN A 25 21.94 -33.15 28.29
N HIS A 26 22.63 -32.38 27.44
CA HIS A 26 24.01 -31.97 27.70
C HIS A 26 24.16 -30.49 28.03
N SER A 27 23.06 -29.73 28.02
CA SER A 27 23.06 -28.28 28.30
C SER A 27 24.18 -27.55 27.54
N VAL A 28 24.32 -27.84 26.24
CA VAL A 28 25.47 -27.40 25.44
C VAL A 28 25.65 -25.88 25.44
N PHE A 29 24.56 -25.09 25.52
CA PHE A 29 24.66 -23.63 25.64
C PHE A 29 25.31 -23.19 26.96
N LYS A 30 25.04 -23.91 28.05
CA LYS A 30 25.71 -23.67 29.34
C LYS A 30 27.21 -23.95 29.25
N LEU A 31 27.60 -25.06 28.61
CA LEU A 31 29.01 -25.42 28.41
C LEU A 31 29.73 -24.40 27.50
N LEU A 32 29.11 -24.02 26.39
CA LEU A 32 29.65 -23.01 25.47
C LEU A 32 29.72 -21.64 26.16
N GLY A 33 28.70 -21.23 26.91
CA GLY A 33 28.70 -20.00 27.69
C GLY A 33 29.82 -19.96 28.73
N GLN A 34 30.03 -21.05 29.48
CA GLN A 34 31.17 -21.17 30.41
C GLN A 34 32.52 -21.08 29.69
N ALA A 35 32.67 -21.76 28.56
CA ALA A 35 33.90 -21.71 27.76
C ALA A 35 34.15 -20.30 27.19
N SER A 36 33.12 -19.64 26.67
CA SER A 36 33.19 -18.26 26.18
C SER A 36 33.50 -17.28 27.30
N SER A 37 32.90 -17.45 28.48
CA SER A 37 33.19 -16.64 29.67
C SER A 37 34.65 -16.79 30.08
N ARG A 38 35.15 -18.02 30.14
CA ARG A 38 36.55 -18.28 30.49
C ARG A 38 37.52 -17.73 29.45
N ALA A 39 37.22 -17.91 28.16
CA ALA A 39 38.02 -17.34 27.07
C ALA A 39 38.05 -15.80 27.17
N LEU A 40 36.93 -15.18 27.50
CA LEU A 40 36.84 -13.73 27.70
C LEU A 40 37.68 -13.29 28.91
N GLN A 41 37.57 -13.96 30.05
CA GLN A 41 38.41 -13.67 31.23
C GLN A 41 39.90 -13.77 30.91
N LEU A 42 40.30 -14.77 30.12
CA LEU A 42 41.68 -14.93 29.67
C LEU A 42 42.11 -13.79 28.73
N LEU A 43 41.23 -13.34 27.81
CA LEU A 43 41.48 -12.16 26.98
C LEU A 43 41.57 -10.86 27.79
N LEU A 44 40.82 -10.75 28.90
CA LEU A 44 40.86 -9.61 29.80
C LEU A 44 42.13 -9.59 30.67
N GLY A 45 42.63 -10.77 31.04
CA GLY A 45 43.83 -10.95 31.87
C GLY A 45 45.14 -11.12 31.08
N ALA A 46 45.07 -11.21 29.75
CA ALA A 46 46.24 -11.41 28.89
C ALA A 46 47.28 -10.31 29.11
N THR A 47 48.51 -10.69 29.41
CA THR A 47 49.64 -9.77 29.58
C THR A 47 50.05 -9.14 28.25
N ASP A 48 50.76 -8.00 28.26
CA ASP A 48 51.25 -7.34 27.04
C ASP A 48 52.02 -8.31 26.10
N LYS A 49 52.69 -9.33 26.65
CA LYS A 49 53.38 -10.37 25.85
C LYS A 49 52.42 -11.31 25.15
N GLU A 50 51.35 -11.71 25.82
CA GLU A 50 50.31 -12.59 25.29
C GLU A 50 49.41 -11.86 24.29
N GLN A 51 49.11 -10.58 24.54
CA GLN A 51 48.38 -9.70 23.62
C GLN A 51 49.11 -9.54 22.27
N ASN A 52 50.43 -9.70 22.27
CA ASN A 52 51.24 -9.64 21.06
C ASN A 52 51.35 -10.98 20.30
N THR A 53 50.62 -12.02 20.71
CA THR A 53 50.64 -13.34 20.06
C THR A 53 49.34 -13.59 19.29
N PRO A 54 49.29 -13.33 17.97
CA PRO A 54 48.04 -13.40 17.18
C PRO A 54 47.33 -14.76 17.26
N VAL A 55 48.08 -15.85 17.32
CA VAL A 55 47.53 -17.22 17.40
C VAL A 55 46.72 -17.40 18.68
N LEU A 56 47.20 -16.87 19.81
CA LEU A 56 46.53 -17.00 21.10
C LEU A 56 45.23 -16.19 21.11
N LEU A 57 45.28 -14.95 20.62
CA LEU A 57 44.11 -14.11 20.46
C LEU A 57 43.06 -14.75 19.54
N TRP A 58 43.50 -15.33 18.43
CA TRP A 58 42.64 -16.06 17.51
C TRP A 58 41.98 -17.28 18.18
N CYS A 59 42.74 -18.08 18.93
CA CYS A 59 42.17 -19.22 19.68
C CYS A 59 41.10 -18.77 20.68
N PHE A 60 41.32 -17.70 21.41
CA PHE A 60 40.31 -17.18 22.34
C PHE A 60 39.09 -16.59 21.62
N ALA A 61 39.27 -15.95 20.47
CA ALA A 61 38.17 -15.43 19.66
C ALA A 61 37.27 -16.53 19.09
N ASN A 62 37.84 -17.69 18.75
CA ASN A 62 37.06 -18.80 18.19
C ASN A 62 36.08 -19.42 19.18
N VAL A 63 36.34 -19.36 20.49
CA VAL A 63 35.45 -19.99 21.48
C VAL A 63 34.06 -19.33 21.50
N PRO A 64 33.94 -17.99 21.58
CA PRO A 64 32.65 -17.31 21.35
C PRO A 64 32.07 -17.51 19.94
N MET A 65 32.90 -17.63 18.91
CA MET A 65 32.41 -17.91 17.55
C MET A 65 31.76 -19.30 17.42
N LEU A 66 32.21 -20.29 18.21
CA LEU A 66 31.54 -21.59 18.30
C LEU A 66 30.15 -21.47 18.92
N LEU A 67 29.98 -20.62 19.95
CA LEU A 67 28.66 -20.32 20.51
C LEU A 67 27.75 -19.72 19.43
N MET A 68 28.23 -18.73 18.68
CA MET A 68 27.48 -18.11 17.59
C MET A 68 27.11 -19.11 16.48
N ALA A 69 28.07 -19.93 16.03
CA ALA A 69 27.82 -20.96 15.02
C ALA A 69 26.79 -21.99 15.49
N PHE A 70 26.84 -22.36 16.77
CA PHE A 70 25.87 -23.26 17.37
C PHE A 70 24.47 -22.63 17.44
N VAL A 71 24.35 -21.37 17.86
CA VAL A 71 23.08 -20.62 17.88
C VAL A 71 22.45 -20.57 16.50
N ASN A 72 23.22 -20.24 15.45
CA ASN A 72 22.72 -20.20 14.08
C ASN A 72 22.25 -21.57 13.59
N THR A 73 23.02 -22.62 13.88
CA THR A 73 22.64 -24.00 13.52
C THR A 73 21.35 -24.40 14.25
N TRP A 74 21.24 -24.04 15.52
CA TRP A 74 20.06 -24.29 16.34
C TRP A 74 18.83 -23.53 15.82
N LYS A 75 18.96 -22.25 15.47
CA LYS A 75 17.91 -21.45 14.82
C LYS A 75 17.36 -22.16 13.57
N CYS A 76 18.24 -22.65 12.70
CA CYS A 76 17.86 -23.41 11.51
C CYS A 76 17.17 -24.75 11.82
N CYS A 77 17.51 -25.39 12.93
CA CYS A 77 16.79 -26.59 13.37
C CYS A 77 15.39 -26.27 13.90
N MET A 78 15.20 -25.09 14.46
CA MET A 78 13.92 -24.65 15.00
C MET A 78 12.92 -24.20 13.93
N THR A 79 13.37 -23.83 12.73
CA THR A 79 12.46 -23.43 11.63
C THR A 79 11.51 -24.58 11.27
N GLY A 80 10.24 -24.48 11.67
CA GLY A 80 9.21 -25.49 11.45
C GLY A 80 8.55 -26.04 12.71
N HIS A 81 9.05 -25.69 13.90
CA HIS A 81 8.35 -25.96 15.17
C HIS A 81 7.21 -24.95 15.36
N GLY A 82 6.24 -25.29 16.21
CA GLY A 82 5.15 -24.36 16.56
C GLY A 82 5.67 -23.15 17.33
N ALA A 83 5.00 -22.00 17.24
CA ALA A 83 5.43 -20.76 17.91
C ALA A 83 5.63 -20.92 19.43
N GLU A 84 4.78 -21.73 20.09
CA GLU A 84 4.92 -22.02 21.53
C GLU A 84 6.16 -22.86 21.85
N GLU A 85 6.48 -23.83 20.99
CA GLU A 85 7.66 -24.69 21.15
C GLU A 85 8.94 -23.89 20.88
N GLU A 86 8.92 -23.04 19.84
CA GLU A 86 10.02 -22.12 19.55
C GLU A 86 10.29 -21.17 20.73
N GLU A 87 9.25 -20.62 21.35
CA GLU A 87 9.39 -19.74 22.52
C GLU A 87 9.91 -20.50 23.75
N ALA A 88 9.42 -21.71 24.02
CA ALA A 88 9.92 -22.54 25.11
C ALA A 88 11.42 -22.86 24.95
N GLU A 89 11.85 -23.17 23.73
CA GLU A 89 13.26 -23.44 23.41
C GLU A 89 14.13 -22.18 23.55
N LYS A 90 13.63 -21.00 23.13
CA LYS A 90 14.30 -19.71 23.37
C LYS A 90 14.50 -19.45 24.86
N GLN A 91 13.48 -19.69 25.68
CA GLN A 91 13.58 -19.53 27.14
C GLN A 91 14.57 -20.52 27.75
N LEU A 92 14.61 -21.77 27.28
CA LEU A 92 15.58 -22.77 27.72
C LEU A 92 17.02 -22.33 27.43
N VAL A 93 17.29 -21.82 26.22
CA VAL A 93 18.62 -21.33 25.85
C VAL A 93 19.04 -20.15 26.73
N LEU A 94 18.14 -19.19 26.96
CA LEU A 94 18.42 -18.08 27.86
C LEU A 94 18.66 -18.52 29.29
N GLN A 95 17.86 -19.46 29.79
CA GLN A 95 18.04 -20.03 31.11
C GLN A 95 19.44 -20.66 31.22
N GLN A 96 19.83 -21.51 30.26
CA GLN A 96 21.14 -22.15 30.25
C GLN A 96 22.30 -21.13 30.19
N LEU A 97 22.17 -20.04 29.43
CA LEU A 97 23.17 -18.98 29.38
C LEU A 97 23.21 -18.15 30.66
N SER A 98 22.06 -17.89 31.29
CA SER A 98 21.95 -17.15 32.55
C SER A 98 22.52 -17.91 33.75
N GLU A 99 22.55 -19.24 33.69
CA GLU A 99 23.24 -20.10 34.65
C GLU A 99 24.78 -20.05 34.52
N THR A 100 25.30 -19.31 33.54
CA THR A 100 26.73 -19.09 33.36
C THR A 100 27.10 -17.65 33.70
N ASP A 101 28.36 -17.45 34.10
CA ASP A 101 28.90 -16.11 34.31
C ASP A 101 29.14 -15.36 32.98
N PHE A 102 28.72 -15.88 31.82
CA PHE A 102 29.01 -15.27 30.52
C PHE A 102 28.42 -13.87 30.40
N LEU A 103 27.11 -13.71 30.65
CA LEU A 103 26.45 -12.40 30.56
C LEU A 103 26.96 -11.42 31.62
N GLN A 104 27.23 -11.92 32.84
CA GLN A 104 27.76 -11.11 33.93
C GLN A 104 29.21 -10.69 33.72
N THR A 105 30.03 -11.52 33.06
CA THR A 105 31.43 -11.22 32.72
C THR A 105 31.51 -10.32 31.49
N SER A 106 30.65 -10.55 30.49
CA SER A 106 30.68 -9.81 29.23
C SER A 106 30.22 -8.36 29.43
N LEU A 107 29.17 -8.10 30.20
CA LEU A 107 28.64 -6.74 30.37
C LEU A 107 29.68 -5.69 30.82
N PRO A 108 30.45 -5.88 31.91
CA PRO A 108 31.47 -4.92 32.33
C PRO A 108 32.64 -4.85 31.33
N ALA A 109 32.96 -5.97 30.67
CA ALA A 109 34.01 -6.00 29.65
C ALA A 109 33.63 -5.17 28.41
N TYR A 110 32.37 -5.28 27.96
CA TYR A 110 31.78 -4.43 26.93
C TYR A 110 31.81 -2.97 27.35
N GLY A 111 31.28 -2.64 28.53
CA GLY A 111 31.24 -1.25 29.00
C GLY A 111 32.62 -0.60 29.01
N ARG A 112 33.65 -1.34 29.44
CA ARG A 112 35.04 -0.88 29.43
C ARG A 112 35.58 -0.69 28.01
N ASP A 113 35.39 -1.66 27.12
CA ASP A 113 35.94 -1.60 25.76
C ASP A 113 35.20 -0.55 24.91
N THR A 114 33.88 -0.37 25.09
CA THR A 114 33.08 0.73 24.49
C THR A 114 33.55 2.09 24.98
N ALA A 115 33.68 2.29 26.30
CA ALA A 115 34.16 3.56 26.86
C ALA A 115 35.59 3.88 26.41
N TRP A 116 36.45 2.86 26.31
CA TRP A 116 37.79 3.02 25.75
C TRP A 116 37.76 3.52 24.31
N LEU A 117 36.93 2.92 23.45
CA LEU A 117 36.84 3.30 22.03
C LEU A 117 36.27 4.71 21.85
N GLU A 118 35.20 5.05 22.60
CA GLU A 118 34.63 6.40 22.63
C GLU A 118 35.66 7.44 23.10
N GLN A 119 36.47 7.11 24.11
CA GLN A 119 37.55 7.97 24.58
C GLN A 119 38.63 8.16 23.50
N GLN A 120 38.97 7.12 22.74
CA GLN A 120 39.92 7.25 21.61
C GLN A 120 39.38 8.19 20.53
N LEU A 121 38.09 8.08 20.17
CA LEU A 121 37.44 8.98 19.21
C LEU A 121 37.45 10.44 19.69
N LEU A 122 37.14 10.69 20.96
CA LEU A 122 37.20 12.04 21.53
C LEU A 122 38.62 12.62 21.49
N GLN A 123 39.63 11.82 21.83
CA GLN A 123 41.03 12.24 21.74
C GLN A 123 41.44 12.54 20.30
N GLN A 124 40.97 11.75 19.33
CA GLN A 124 41.23 11.97 17.92
C GLN A 124 40.60 13.28 17.45
N HIS A 125 39.33 13.52 17.75
CA HIS A 125 38.65 14.77 17.40
C HIS A 125 39.36 15.98 18.00
N ALA A 126 39.79 15.90 19.27
CA ALA A 126 40.57 16.97 19.91
C ALA A 126 41.96 17.20 19.26
N ARG A 127 42.56 16.16 18.64
CA ARG A 127 43.80 16.32 17.84
C ARG A 127 43.51 16.98 16.51
N GLN A 128 42.45 16.57 15.80
CA GLN A 128 42.04 17.18 14.54
C GLN A 128 41.68 18.66 14.71
N GLN A 129 40.91 19.00 15.75
CA GLN A 129 40.58 20.39 16.08
C GLN A 129 41.84 21.23 16.31
N ARG A 130 42.80 20.74 17.11
CA ARG A 130 44.08 21.45 17.32
C ARG A 130 44.89 21.61 16.05
N GLN A 131 44.86 20.65 15.13
CA GLN A 131 45.52 20.76 13.84
C GLN A 131 44.86 21.81 12.95
N GLN A 132 43.53 21.87 12.94
CA GLN A 132 42.77 22.90 12.22
C GLN A 132 43.06 24.30 12.79
N ASP A 133 43.04 24.45 14.11
CA ASP A 133 43.36 25.71 14.80
C ASP A 133 44.80 26.16 14.49
N HIS A 134 45.76 25.21 14.47
CA HIS A 134 47.15 25.51 14.14
C HIS A 134 47.33 25.91 12.66
N GLN A 135 46.58 25.30 11.74
CA GLN A 135 46.57 25.72 10.33
C GLN A 135 45.95 27.11 10.15
N GLN A 136 44.85 27.42 10.86
CA GLN A 136 44.26 28.76 10.82
C GLN A 136 45.22 29.82 11.38
N GLN A 137 45.91 29.54 12.49
CA GLN A 137 46.91 30.45 13.05
C GLN A 137 48.11 30.68 12.12
N GLN A 138 48.57 29.64 11.41
CA GLN A 138 49.65 29.81 10.42
C GLN A 138 49.23 30.66 9.22
N GLN A 139 47.96 30.63 8.82
CA GLN A 139 47.45 31.49 7.75
C GLN A 139 47.32 32.96 8.16
N GLN A 140 47.18 33.24 9.46
CA GLN A 140 47.05 34.61 10.00
C GLN A 140 48.39 35.28 10.30
N GLN A 141 49.53 34.58 10.24
CA GLN A 141 50.84 35.24 10.43
C GLN A 141 51.24 36.09 9.21
N PRO A 142 51.58 37.39 9.40
CA PRO A 142 51.93 38.28 8.31
C PRO A 142 53.17 37.77 7.56
N ARG A 143 53.08 37.78 6.23
CA ARG A 143 53.99 37.21 5.20
C ARG A 143 55.44 37.74 5.19
N GLY A 144 55.92 38.32 6.29
CA GLY A 144 57.21 38.96 6.41
C GLY A 144 58.25 38.06 7.04
N LYS A 145 59.12 37.47 6.20
CA LYS A 145 60.35 36.69 6.47
C LYS A 145 60.19 35.18 6.24
N LYS A 146 60.44 34.79 4.99
CA LYS A 146 60.81 33.43 4.57
C LYS A 146 62.11 33.03 5.28
N GLN A 147 62.03 32.55 6.52
CA GLN A 147 63.09 31.69 7.06
C GLN A 147 62.76 30.25 6.65
N ALA A 148 63.78 29.56 6.13
CA ALA A 148 63.71 28.16 5.75
C ALA A 148 63.46 27.31 7.02
N ALA A 149 62.19 27.22 7.43
CA ALA A 149 61.75 26.28 8.44
C ALA A 149 61.95 24.90 7.85
N LYS A 150 63.00 24.21 8.34
CA LYS A 150 63.25 22.80 8.14
C LYS A 150 61.94 22.09 8.52
N LYS A 151 61.14 21.70 7.52
CA LYS A 151 59.91 20.93 7.67
C LYS A 151 60.29 19.60 8.32
N GLN A 152 60.40 19.59 9.63
CA GLN A 152 60.12 18.40 10.40
C GLN A 152 58.59 18.28 10.36
N GLN A 153 58.09 17.84 9.19
CA GLN A 153 56.79 17.19 9.13
C GLN A 153 56.94 16.00 10.07
N GLN A 154 56.63 16.20 11.35
CA GLN A 154 56.14 15.10 12.15
C GLN A 154 54.99 14.54 11.33
N ALA A 155 55.19 13.32 10.81
CA ALA A 155 54.15 12.62 10.08
C ALA A 155 52.89 12.75 10.95
N PRO A 156 51.76 13.21 10.38
CA PRO A 156 50.51 13.36 11.13
C PRO A 156 50.36 12.08 11.93
N GLY A 157 50.41 12.20 13.26
CA GLY A 157 50.60 11.07 14.15
C GLY A 157 49.46 10.09 13.92
N SER A 158 49.68 9.14 13.01
CA SER A 158 48.71 8.12 12.70
C SER A 158 48.55 7.35 13.99
N LEU A 159 47.32 6.95 14.29
CA LEU A 159 46.94 6.18 15.48
C LEU A 159 47.67 4.81 15.61
N THR A 160 48.73 4.59 14.84
CA THR A 160 49.46 3.34 14.62
C THR A 160 50.28 2.86 15.82
N ALA A 161 50.61 3.72 16.79
CA ALA A 161 51.27 3.29 18.04
C ALA A 161 50.32 3.13 19.23
N SER A 162 49.13 3.73 19.20
CA SER A 162 48.17 3.73 20.31
C SER A 162 46.97 2.80 20.11
N LEU A 163 46.82 2.17 18.94
CA LEU A 163 45.89 1.04 18.70
C LEU A 163 46.45 -0.33 19.14
N ALA A 164 47.49 -0.34 19.97
CA ALA A 164 48.28 -1.54 20.27
C ALA A 164 47.59 -2.60 21.14
N ASP A 165 46.37 -2.36 21.65
CA ASP A 165 45.61 -3.44 22.29
C ASP A 165 44.90 -4.29 21.23
N ALA A 166 45.67 -5.17 20.58
CA ALA A 166 45.15 -6.17 19.66
C ALA A 166 44.08 -7.05 20.34
N ALA A 167 44.17 -7.25 21.66
CA ALA A 167 43.16 -8.00 22.39
C ALA A 167 41.84 -7.21 22.51
N ALA A 168 41.86 -5.88 22.65
CA ALA A 168 40.66 -5.05 22.58
C ALA A 168 39.97 -5.17 21.22
N CYS A 169 40.70 -5.04 20.11
CA CYS A 169 40.12 -5.18 18.77
C CYS A 169 39.48 -6.57 18.57
N VAL A 170 40.13 -7.62 19.09
CA VAL A 170 39.59 -8.98 19.04
C VAL A 170 38.33 -9.12 19.88
N ARG A 171 38.32 -8.60 21.11
CA ARG A 171 37.14 -8.60 21.98
C ARG A 171 35.98 -7.85 21.32
N ILE A 172 36.22 -6.65 20.81
CA ILE A 172 35.23 -5.84 20.09
C ILE A 172 34.65 -6.60 18.89
N SER A 173 35.49 -7.27 18.10
CA SER A 173 35.01 -8.07 16.98
C SER A 173 34.16 -9.26 17.45
N VAL A 174 34.62 -10.01 18.45
CA VAL A 174 33.86 -11.11 19.07
C VAL A 174 32.50 -10.63 19.55
N TYR A 175 32.47 -9.45 20.15
CA TYR A 175 31.29 -8.86 20.72
C TYR A 175 30.21 -8.57 19.68
N LEU A 176 30.59 -7.84 18.64
CA LEU A 176 29.71 -7.45 17.54
C LEU A 176 29.23 -8.66 16.70
N ASN A 177 29.92 -9.80 16.75
CA ASN A 177 29.47 -11.02 16.08
C ASN A 177 28.55 -11.90 16.94
N THR A 178 28.80 -11.97 18.25
CA THR A 178 28.14 -12.98 19.11
C THR A 178 26.82 -12.48 19.66
N LEU A 179 26.75 -11.23 20.14
CA LEU A 179 25.55 -10.72 20.81
C LEU A 179 24.35 -10.53 19.88
N PRO A 180 24.49 -9.90 18.69
CA PRO A 180 23.33 -9.71 17.82
C PRO A 180 22.68 -11.03 17.42
N VAL A 181 23.50 -12.06 17.16
CA VAL A 181 23.01 -13.41 16.83
C VAL A 181 22.30 -14.06 18.01
N LEU A 182 22.84 -13.92 19.23
CA LEU A 182 22.17 -14.42 20.44
C LEU A 182 20.84 -13.71 20.68
N ALA A 183 20.81 -12.39 20.56
CA ALA A 183 19.61 -11.60 20.81
C ALA A 183 18.54 -11.83 19.73
N ASP A 184 18.94 -11.93 18.46
CA ASP A 184 18.05 -12.28 17.35
C ASP A 184 17.47 -13.69 17.50
N PHE A 185 18.28 -14.66 17.95
CA PHE A 185 17.79 -16.01 18.24
C PHE A 185 16.77 -16.03 19.38
N CYS A 186 17.03 -15.29 20.47
CA CYS A 186 16.18 -15.35 21.65
C CYS A 186 14.79 -14.72 21.42
N GLY A 187 14.53 -14.06 20.28
CA GLY A 187 13.19 -13.62 19.88
C GLY A 187 12.58 -12.53 20.75
N TYR A 188 13.35 -11.95 21.68
CA TYR A 188 12.95 -10.75 22.40
C TYR A 188 13.04 -9.60 21.41
N ASP A 189 12.16 -8.60 21.56
CA ASP A 189 12.50 -7.23 21.18
C ASP A 189 13.96 -7.03 21.63
N LEU A 190 14.93 -6.88 20.71
CA LEU A 190 16.36 -6.84 21.08
C LEU A 190 16.67 -5.72 22.09
N LEU A 191 15.73 -4.81 22.23
CA LEU A 191 15.72 -3.64 23.07
C LEU A 191 14.97 -3.86 24.40
N ALA A 192 14.41 -5.05 24.63
CA ALA A 192 13.72 -5.47 25.84
C ALA A 192 14.28 -6.80 26.37
N GLY A 193 13.93 -7.13 27.61
CA GLY A 193 14.33 -8.38 28.25
C GLY A 193 15.77 -8.38 28.79
N PRO A 194 16.32 -9.56 29.13
CA PRO A 194 17.57 -9.68 29.91
C PRO A 194 18.83 -9.30 29.12
N LEU A 195 18.77 -9.27 27.79
CA LEU A 195 19.88 -8.88 26.92
C LEU A 195 19.88 -7.40 26.53
N ALA A 196 18.86 -6.62 26.90
CA ALA A 196 18.74 -5.22 26.51
C ALA A 196 19.97 -4.37 26.90
N PRO A 197 20.55 -4.47 28.12
CA PRO A 197 21.75 -3.71 28.48
C PRO A 197 22.97 -4.07 27.63
N HIS A 198 23.07 -5.34 27.21
CA HIS A 198 24.14 -5.80 26.33
C HIS A 198 23.97 -5.26 24.91
N MET A 199 22.72 -5.20 24.42
CA MET A 199 22.41 -4.64 23.11
C MET A 199 22.61 -3.13 23.06
N GLU A 200 22.27 -2.39 24.11
CA GLU A 200 22.58 -0.95 24.22
C GLU A 200 24.09 -0.68 24.07
N LEU A 201 24.92 -1.45 24.77
CA LEU A 201 26.38 -1.36 24.63
C LEU A 201 26.87 -1.81 23.26
N CYS A 202 26.25 -2.83 22.67
CA CYS A 202 26.56 -3.33 21.33
C CYS A 202 26.30 -2.25 20.26
N LEU A 203 25.20 -1.52 20.36
CA LEU A 203 24.84 -0.43 19.46
C LEU A 203 25.84 0.74 19.54
N ARG A 204 26.18 1.17 20.75
CA ARG A 204 27.20 2.20 20.97
C ARG A 204 28.56 1.76 20.43
N LEU A 205 28.94 0.52 20.69
CA LEU A 205 30.20 -0.06 20.21
C LEU A 205 30.23 -0.14 18.68
N ALA A 206 29.15 -0.60 18.04
CA ALA A 206 29.03 -0.69 16.58
C ALA A 206 29.22 0.69 15.94
N TRP A 207 28.52 1.70 16.47
CA TRP A 207 28.66 3.08 16.00
C TRP A 207 30.08 3.63 16.19
N ALA A 208 30.68 3.40 17.37
CA ALA A 208 32.06 3.84 17.64
C ALA A 208 33.08 3.17 16.71
N VAL A 209 32.93 1.87 16.40
CA VAL A 209 33.80 1.14 15.47
C VAL A 209 33.75 1.75 14.06
N LEU A 210 32.56 2.06 13.55
CA LEU A 210 32.40 2.64 12.22
C LEU A 210 33.07 4.02 12.09
N ARG A 211 33.08 4.82 13.16
CA ARG A 211 33.81 6.11 13.20
C ARG A 211 35.32 5.96 13.34
N CYS A 212 35.80 4.87 13.94
CA CYS A 212 37.23 4.62 14.06
C CYS A 212 37.89 4.23 12.74
N GLU A 213 37.19 3.52 11.85
CA GLU A 213 37.77 3.09 10.56
C GLU A 213 38.12 4.27 9.63
N GLU A 214 37.30 5.34 9.64
CA GLU A 214 37.53 6.54 8.82
C GLU A 214 38.95 7.12 8.97
N ALA A 215 39.39 7.16 10.23
CA ALA A 215 40.68 7.70 10.63
C ALA A 215 41.86 6.98 9.93
N HIS A 216 41.69 5.69 9.65
CA HIS A 216 42.73 4.84 9.10
C HIS A 216 42.79 4.92 7.57
N SER A 217 41.64 5.01 6.90
CA SER A 217 41.55 5.07 5.44
C SER A 217 42.24 6.31 4.86
N SER A 218 42.19 7.45 5.57
CA SER A 218 42.80 8.72 5.14
C SER A 218 44.34 8.74 5.17
N SER A 219 44.99 7.83 5.90
CA SER A 219 46.46 7.85 6.08
C SER A 219 47.24 6.90 5.16
N SER A 220 46.54 6.01 4.45
CA SER A 220 47.16 4.83 3.81
C SER A 220 47.55 5.05 2.34
N SER A 221 47.16 6.17 1.73
CA SER A 221 47.24 6.40 0.27
C SER A 221 48.65 6.74 -0.27
N SER A 222 49.69 6.73 0.56
CA SER A 222 51.02 7.29 0.19
C SER A 222 52.18 6.29 0.12
N SER A 223 51.97 4.99 0.36
CA SER A 223 53.06 4.02 0.57
C SER A 223 53.00 2.80 -0.36
N SER A 224 52.65 2.98 -1.63
CA SER A 224 52.74 1.90 -2.62
C SER A 224 54.12 1.91 -3.28
N SER A 225 55.09 1.26 -2.66
CA SER A 225 56.41 1.04 -3.27
C SER A 225 56.81 -0.44 -3.16
N SER A 226 56.69 -1.13 -4.28
CA SER A 226 57.52 -2.25 -4.75
C SER A 226 57.94 -3.29 -3.71
N SER A 227 57.11 -4.31 -3.49
CA SER A 227 57.54 -5.54 -2.80
C SER A 227 57.63 -6.70 -3.80
N SER A 228 58.86 -6.98 -4.20
CA SER A 228 59.24 -8.13 -5.03
C SER A 228 59.06 -9.43 -4.26
N SER A 229 58.53 -10.44 -4.95
CA SER A 229 58.22 -11.78 -4.48
C SER A 229 59.43 -12.49 -3.83
N ALA A 230 59.49 -12.48 -2.50
CA ALA A 230 60.27 -13.44 -1.73
C ALA A 230 59.35 -14.05 -0.67
N THR A 231 58.98 -15.32 -0.88
CA THR A 231 58.25 -16.20 0.03
C THR A 231 59.07 -16.44 1.30
N THR A 232 59.13 -15.42 2.15
CA THR A 232 59.52 -15.56 3.55
C THR A 232 58.23 -15.52 4.36
N THR A 233 58.07 -16.49 5.27
CA THR A 233 56.94 -16.58 6.21
C THR A 233 56.94 -15.33 7.10
N THR A 234 56.35 -14.25 6.62
CA THR A 234 56.25 -12.99 7.36
C THR A 234 55.29 -13.21 8.51
N ARG A 235 55.84 -13.17 9.73
CA ARG A 235 55.04 -13.09 10.95
C ARG A 235 54.19 -11.83 10.84
N THR A 236 52.87 -11.99 10.73
CA THR A 236 51.93 -10.87 10.84
C THR A 236 52.16 -10.18 12.16
N SER A 237 52.43 -8.87 12.10
CA SER A 237 52.62 -8.09 13.32
C SER A 237 51.30 -8.00 14.09
N ALA A 238 51.38 -7.87 15.42
CA ALA A 238 50.18 -7.68 16.24
C ALA A 238 49.33 -6.47 15.78
N GLY A 239 49.97 -5.43 15.25
CA GLY A 239 49.29 -4.27 14.68
C GLY A 239 48.55 -4.54 13.36
N GLU A 240 49.10 -5.38 12.47
CA GLU A 240 48.38 -5.81 11.27
C GLU A 240 47.18 -6.69 11.62
N TYR A 241 47.35 -7.57 12.59
CA TYR A 241 46.26 -8.40 13.10
C TYR A 241 45.15 -7.55 13.75
N ALA A 242 45.51 -6.60 14.62
CA ALA A 242 44.57 -5.66 15.23
C ALA A 242 43.78 -4.86 14.17
N ARG A 243 44.44 -4.42 13.10
CA ARG A 243 43.79 -3.73 11.98
C ARG A 243 42.80 -4.64 11.25
N ALA A 244 43.19 -5.87 10.93
CA ALA A 244 42.31 -6.84 10.29
C ALA A 244 41.07 -7.13 11.15
N MET A 245 41.26 -7.26 12.47
CA MET A 245 40.15 -7.46 13.42
C MET A 245 39.24 -6.23 13.52
N LEU A 246 39.78 -5.02 13.41
CA LEU A 246 38.96 -3.80 13.40
C LEU A 246 38.14 -3.67 12.11
N THR A 247 38.72 -3.97 10.94
CA THR A 247 37.97 -4.04 9.68
C THR A 247 36.87 -5.10 9.75
N GLN A 248 37.17 -6.27 10.34
CA GLN A 248 36.15 -7.29 10.59
C GLN A 248 35.07 -6.78 11.56
N ALA A 249 35.44 -6.06 12.62
CA ALA A 249 34.50 -5.44 13.54
C ALA A 249 33.59 -4.41 12.86
N ALA A 250 34.10 -3.63 11.90
CA ALA A 250 33.29 -2.71 11.10
C ALA A 250 32.27 -3.44 10.22
N ALA A 251 32.68 -4.54 9.57
CA ALA A 251 31.75 -5.41 8.85
C ALA A 251 30.66 -5.97 9.79
N SER A 252 31.04 -6.41 10.99
CA SER A 252 30.10 -6.88 12.00
C SER A 252 29.17 -5.77 12.52
N ALA A 253 29.65 -4.53 12.64
CA ALA A 253 28.83 -3.36 13.00
C ALA A 253 27.75 -3.09 11.94
N LEU A 254 28.08 -3.21 10.64
CA LEU A 254 27.09 -3.14 9.56
C LEU A 254 26.11 -4.32 9.61
N GLY A 255 26.54 -5.49 10.07
CA GLY A 255 25.67 -6.63 10.36
C GLY A 255 24.68 -6.35 11.49
N VAL A 256 25.15 -5.76 12.60
CA VAL A 256 24.29 -5.31 13.72
C VAL A 256 23.23 -4.35 13.20
N MET A 257 23.63 -3.38 12.38
CA MET A 257 22.72 -2.41 11.75
C MET A 257 21.63 -3.09 10.91
N THR A 258 21.95 -4.12 10.12
CA THR A 258 20.94 -4.88 9.36
C THR A 258 19.97 -5.60 10.29
N ILE A 259 20.47 -6.31 11.30
CA ILE A 259 19.61 -7.04 12.26
C ILE A 259 18.67 -6.06 12.97
N MET A 260 19.17 -4.88 13.37
CA MET A 260 18.35 -3.83 13.96
C MET A 260 17.31 -3.27 12.99
N ALA A 261 17.67 -3.08 11.72
CA ALA A 261 16.73 -2.63 10.70
C ALA A 261 15.58 -3.62 10.52
N GLU A 262 15.89 -4.92 10.39
CA GLU A 262 14.89 -5.98 10.28
C GLU A 262 13.95 -5.99 11.49
N GLN A 263 14.49 -5.84 12.70
CA GLN A 263 13.72 -5.90 13.94
C GLN A 263 12.84 -4.66 14.15
N VAL A 264 13.40 -3.47 13.90
CA VAL A 264 12.61 -2.23 13.88
C VAL A 264 11.52 -2.32 12.82
N SER A 265 11.78 -2.92 11.66
CA SER A 265 10.76 -3.08 10.62
C SER A 265 9.67 -4.07 10.98
N GLY A 266 10.00 -5.14 11.71
CA GLY A 266 9.03 -6.17 12.13
C GLY A 266 8.13 -5.72 13.28
N ASN A 267 8.67 -4.92 14.21
CA ASN A 267 7.96 -4.54 15.44
C ASN A 267 7.30 -3.15 15.36
N CYS A 268 7.71 -2.30 14.41
CA CYS A 268 7.09 -1.00 14.25
C CYS A 268 5.84 -1.12 13.36
N ASP A 269 4.68 -1.24 14.01
CA ASP A 269 3.45 -0.73 13.41
C ASP A 269 3.70 0.74 13.01
N LEU A 270 3.23 1.18 11.84
CA LEU A 270 3.38 2.57 11.40
C LEU A 270 2.80 3.60 12.39
N GLY A 271 2.10 3.17 13.44
CA GLY A 271 1.65 4.02 14.55
C GLY A 271 2.65 4.15 15.71
N ALA A 272 3.57 3.19 15.89
CA ALA A 272 4.46 3.09 17.03
C ALA A 272 5.53 4.19 17.04
N GLU A 273 5.94 4.59 18.25
CA GLU A 273 7.04 5.52 18.45
C GLU A 273 8.38 4.83 18.20
N PHE A 274 9.40 5.60 17.85
CA PHE A 274 10.74 5.06 17.69
C PHE A 274 11.20 4.44 19.02
N PRO A 275 11.79 3.24 19.01
CA PRO A 275 12.19 2.57 20.24
C PRO A 275 13.13 3.46 21.06
N GLN A 276 12.66 3.86 22.25
CA GLN A 276 13.47 4.62 23.18
C GLN A 276 14.17 3.66 24.14
N LEU A 277 15.49 3.56 24.02
CA LEU A 277 16.33 2.75 24.90
C LEU A 277 16.49 3.43 26.25
N ALA A 278 16.81 2.64 27.29
CA ALA A 278 17.06 3.18 28.62
C ALA A 278 18.31 4.07 28.61
N ASP A 279 19.32 3.70 27.80
CA ASP A 279 20.47 4.55 27.50
C ASP A 279 20.20 5.48 26.30
N ALA A 280 20.21 6.79 26.56
CA ALA A 280 20.06 7.81 25.53
C ALA A 280 21.19 7.78 24.49
N ALA A 281 22.42 7.42 24.89
CA ALA A 281 23.54 7.29 23.96
C ALA A 281 23.36 6.08 23.03
N ALA A 282 22.78 4.99 23.53
CA ALA A 282 22.42 3.84 22.71
C ALA A 282 21.28 4.17 21.73
N SER A 283 20.28 4.96 22.17
CA SER A 283 19.20 5.44 21.30
C SER A 283 19.74 6.30 20.15
N ASP A 284 20.65 7.23 20.44
CA ASP A 284 21.32 8.05 19.42
C ASP A 284 22.17 7.18 18.48
N ALA A 285 22.90 6.19 19.00
CA ALA A 285 23.68 5.25 18.20
C ALA A 285 22.80 4.41 17.26
N LEU A 286 21.70 3.83 17.77
CA LEU A 286 20.72 3.09 16.96
C LEU A 286 20.17 3.97 15.84
N TYR A 287 19.78 5.19 16.19
CA TYR A 287 19.27 6.15 15.24
C TYR A 287 20.28 6.48 14.12
N ARG A 288 21.55 6.75 14.47
CA ARG A 288 22.64 7.01 13.52
C ARG A 288 22.97 5.80 12.65
N LEU A 289 22.98 4.60 13.22
CA LEU A 289 23.15 3.35 12.46
C LEU A 289 22.03 3.20 11.45
N LEU A 290 20.77 3.42 11.82
CA LEU A 290 19.68 3.29 10.87
C LEU A 290 19.68 4.39 9.79
N LEU A 291 20.13 5.60 10.10
CA LEU A 291 20.40 6.63 9.07
C LEU A 291 21.51 6.20 8.11
N LEU A 292 22.56 5.57 8.63
CA LEU A 292 23.62 5.01 7.82
C LEU A 292 23.09 3.90 6.91
N ASN A 293 22.22 3.02 7.43
CA ASN A 293 21.53 1.99 6.64
C ASN A 293 20.84 2.64 5.44
N LEU A 294 20.02 3.67 5.70
CA LEU A 294 19.32 4.42 4.66
C LEU A 294 20.28 5.05 3.62
N ALA A 295 21.39 5.65 4.06
CA ALA A 295 22.39 6.23 3.17
C ALA A 295 23.01 5.16 2.24
N LEU A 296 23.35 3.98 2.78
CA LEU A 296 23.88 2.87 2.00
C LEU A 296 22.86 2.34 0.98
N HIS A 297 21.58 2.24 1.33
CA HIS A 297 20.52 1.84 0.40
C HIS A 297 20.29 2.88 -0.70
N ALA A 298 20.24 4.16 -0.35
CA ALA A 298 20.13 5.24 -1.32
C ALA A 298 21.32 5.25 -2.30
N MET A 299 22.52 4.96 -1.80
CA MET A 299 23.71 4.79 -2.64
C MET A 299 23.56 3.61 -3.59
N ALA A 300 23.24 2.41 -3.10
CA ALA A 300 23.07 1.21 -3.93
C ALA A 300 22.00 1.38 -5.03
N ALA A 301 20.88 2.05 -4.69
CA ALA A 301 19.84 2.38 -5.65
C ALA A 301 20.33 3.34 -6.73
N HIS A 302 21.11 4.37 -6.35
CA HIS A 302 21.70 5.30 -7.31
C HIS A 302 22.70 4.62 -8.25
N GLU A 303 23.49 3.68 -7.76
CA GLU A 303 24.42 2.92 -8.60
C GLU A 303 23.70 2.02 -9.59
N SER A 304 22.70 1.29 -9.12
CA SER A 304 21.87 0.44 -9.96
C SER A 304 21.23 1.27 -11.09
N ALA A 305 20.72 2.47 -10.78
CA ALA A 305 20.18 3.39 -11.77
C ALA A 305 21.27 3.94 -12.73
N ALA A 306 22.49 4.18 -12.25
CA ALA A 306 23.61 4.68 -13.06
C ALA A 306 24.13 3.61 -14.04
N GLU A 307 24.23 2.35 -13.59
CA GLU A 307 24.60 1.21 -14.43
C GLU A 307 23.55 0.96 -15.51
N GLN A 308 22.28 1.01 -15.15
CA GLN A 308 21.16 0.77 -16.07
C GLN A 308 20.96 1.91 -17.09
N SER A 309 21.27 3.16 -16.73
CA SER A 309 21.11 4.32 -17.62
C SER A 309 22.25 4.51 -18.64
N GLY A 310 23.15 3.54 -18.78
CA GLY A 310 24.25 3.59 -19.75
C GLY A 310 25.23 4.75 -19.50
N ARG A 311 25.37 5.18 -18.24
CA ARG A 311 26.25 6.28 -17.78
C ARG A 311 26.01 7.66 -18.40
N GLN A 312 24.95 7.89 -19.19
CA GLN A 312 24.82 9.13 -19.98
C GLN A 312 24.14 10.30 -19.26
N LYS A 313 23.56 10.10 -18.08
CA LYS A 313 22.94 11.20 -17.32
C LYS A 313 23.46 11.20 -15.90
N ALA A 314 24.18 12.26 -15.53
CA ALA A 314 24.52 12.52 -14.14
C ALA A 314 23.21 12.67 -13.36
N LEU A 315 22.94 11.70 -12.48
CA LEU A 315 21.89 11.84 -11.47
C LEU A 315 22.20 13.09 -10.61
N PRO A 316 21.18 13.84 -10.14
CA PRO A 316 21.37 14.99 -9.26
C PRO A 316 22.22 14.66 -8.03
N GLU A 317 22.76 15.69 -7.38
CA GLU A 317 23.63 15.62 -6.20
C GLU A 317 23.27 14.44 -5.30
N GLN A 318 24.27 13.61 -5.02
CA GLN A 318 24.10 12.36 -4.31
C GLN A 318 23.81 12.65 -2.84
N HIS A 319 22.55 12.84 -2.47
CA HIS A 319 22.10 13.05 -1.09
C HIS A 319 22.71 12.05 -0.09
N HIS A 320 22.96 10.81 -0.51
CA HIS A 320 23.66 9.81 0.31
C HIS A 320 25.09 10.24 0.68
N ARG A 321 25.84 10.94 -0.18
CA ARG A 321 27.18 11.45 0.15
C ARG A 321 27.13 12.50 1.23
N VAL A 322 26.19 13.45 1.12
CA VAL A 322 26.01 14.49 2.15
C VAL A 322 25.64 13.84 3.48
N GLN A 323 24.74 12.84 3.45
CA GLN A 323 24.36 12.10 4.64
C GLN A 323 25.53 11.30 5.26
N LEU A 324 26.34 10.62 4.46
CA LEU A 324 27.54 9.92 4.94
C LEU A 324 28.56 10.91 5.54
N GLN A 325 28.69 12.10 4.94
CA GLN A 325 29.55 13.17 5.45
C GLN A 325 29.02 13.76 6.77
N GLU A 326 27.72 14.00 6.88
CA GLU A 326 27.08 14.48 8.14
C GLU A 326 27.19 13.45 9.27
N LEU A 327 27.24 12.17 8.92
CA LEU A 327 27.44 11.07 9.85
C LEU A 327 28.91 10.82 10.20
N ASP A 328 29.86 11.52 9.55
CA ASP A 328 31.31 11.34 9.75
C ASP A 328 31.70 9.87 9.49
N VAL A 329 31.25 9.33 8.35
CA VAL A 329 31.53 7.99 7.80
C VAL A 329 31.67 8.00 6.27
N ASP A 330 32.24 9.06 5.69
CA ASP A 330 32.38 9.25 4.24
C ASP A 330 33.30 8.19 3.57
N TRP A 331 34.19 7.57 4.35
CA TRP A 331 35.06 6.49 3.91
C TRP A 331 34.31 5.28 3.34
N LEU A 332 33.07 5.03 3.78
CA LEU A 332 32.23 3.93 3.28
C LEU A 332 31.94 4.06 1.78
N GLU A 333 31.98 5.27 1.23
CA GLU A 333 31.80 5.48 -0.21
C GLU A 333 32.88 4.77 -1.04
N ARG A 334 34.09 4.60 -0.48
CA ARG A 334 35.25 4.03 -1.17
C ARG A 334 35.66 2.66 -0.63
N SER A 335 34.93 2.13 0.36
CA SER A 335 35.26 0.86 1.00
C SER A 335 34.69 -0.32 0.23
N ASP A 336 35.38 -1.46 0.27
CA ASP A 336 34.86 -2.75 -0.22
C ASP A 336 33.67 -3.24 0.62
N LEU A 337 33.52 -2.74 1.86
CA LEU A 337 32.36 -3.00 2.72
C LEU A 337 31.04 -2.46 2.16
N ARG A 338 31.12 -1.70 1.06
CA ARG A 338 30.00 -1.21 0.27
C ARG A 338 29.25 -2.30 -0.48
N GLU A 339 29.91 -3.42 -0.82
CA GLU A 339 29.31 -4.54 -1.54
C GLU A 339 28.32 -5.28 -0.63
N ARG A 340 27.20 -4.63 -0.33
CA ARG A 340 26.11 -5.27 0.40
C ARG A 340 25.30 -6.16 -0.54
N PRO A 341 24.98 -7.39 -0.13
CA PRO A 341 24.03 -8.23 -0.84
C PRO A 341 22.65 -7.55 -0.80
N SER A 342 21.99 -7.49 -1.95
CA SER A 342 20.55 -7.20 -2.20
C SER A 342 19.79 -6.45 -1.11
N THR A 343 19.32 -5.24 -1.42
CA THR A 343 18.41 -4.48 -0.54
C THR A 343 17.22 -5.32 -0.08
N SER A 344 17.11 -5.59 1.22
CA SER A 344 15.96 -6.34 1.76
C SER A 344 14.75 -5.43 1.93
N THR A 345 13.57 -6.01 2.02
CA THR A 345 12.33 -5.28 2.33
C THR A 345 12.35 -4.65 3.71
N GLY A 346 12.95 -5.34 4.69
CA GLY A 346 13.09 -4.87 6.06
C GLY A 346 13.91 -3.57 6.14
N ASP A 347 14.96 -3.47 5.33
CA ASP A 347 15.80 -2.28 5.27
C ASP A 347 15.05 -1.00 4.87
N VAL A 348 14.14 -1.12 3.89
CA VAL A 348 13.32 0.02 3.41
C VAL A 348 12.32 0.45 4.48
N ALA A 349 11.65 -0.51 5.12
CA ALA A 349 10.70 -0.23 6.19
C ALA A 349 11.40 0.42 7.40
N ALA A 350 12.57 -0.08 7.80
CA ALA A 350 13.39 0.53 8.84
C ALA A 350 13.79 1.97 8.49
N ALA A 351 14.20 2.22 7.25
CA ALA A 351 14.53 3.56 6.77
C ALA A 351 13.33 4.52 6.88
N VAL A 352 12.11 4.06 6.56
CA VAL A 352 10.89 4.85 6.71
C VAL A 352 10.62 5.21 8.18
N VAL A 353 10.76 4.24 9.09
CA VAL A 353 10.61 4.47 10.54
C VAL A 353 11.60 5.54 11.03
N VAL A 354 12.85 5.46 10.56
CA VAL A 354 13.93 6.36 10.97
C VAL A 354 13.79 7.75 10.39
N LEU A 355 13.38 7.85 9.12
CA LEU A 355 13.01 9.12 8.50
C LEU A 355 11.90 9.78 9.31
N ARG A 356 10.84 9.03 9.63
CA ARG A 356 9.73 9.56 10.45
C ARG A 356 10.21 10.07 11.80
N HIS A 357 11.05 9.30 12.50
CA HIS A 357 11.62 9.73 13.78
C HIS A 357 12.49 10.99 13.63
N HIS A 358 13.36 11.04 12.61
CA HIS A 358 14.17 12.22 12.31
C HIS A 358 13.31 13.45 12.09
N MET A 359 12.22 13.31 11.34
CA MET A 359 11.32 14.42 11.05
C MET A 359 10.61 14.90 12.32
N ASN A 360 10.18 13.97 13.18
CA ASN A 360 9.58 14.31 14.47
C ASN A 360 10.57 15.08 15.36
N MET A 361 11.84 14.67 15.39
CA MET A 361 12.91 15.37 16.12
C MET A 361 13.19 16.76 15.54
N ALA A 362 13.28 16.89 14.22
CA ALA A 362 13.50 18.17 13.55
C ALA A 362 12.33 19.15 13.75
N ALA A 363 11.09 18.63 13.74
CA ALA A 363 9.89 19.42 14.04
C ALA A 363 9.90 19.90 15.50
N ALA A 364 10.22 19.01 16.45
CA ALA A 364 10.31 19.36 17.87
C ALA A 364 11.37 20.44 18.14
N ALA A 365 12.55 20.36 17.49
CA ALA A 365 13.60 21.36 17.62
C ALA A 365 13.14 22.75 17.14
N ARG A 366 12.40 22.84 16.03
CA ARG A 366 11.86 24.11 15.52
C ARG A 366 10.81 24.72 16.45
N CYS A 367 10.00 23.90 17.11
CA CYS A 367 9.03 24.37 18.10
C CYS A 367 9.71 24.94 19.35
N ALA A 368 10.86 24.39 19.76
CA ALA A 368 11.63 24.89 20.90
C ALA A 368 12.23 26.28 20.61
N ASP A 369 12.72 26.52 19.40
CA ASP A 369 13.32 27.81 19.01
C ASP A 369 12.28 28.91 18.73
N GLY A 370 11.02 28.54 18.43
CA GLY A 370 9.92 29.49 18.16
C GLY A 370 9.30 30.14 19.41
N GLY A 371 9.67 29.68 20.62
CA GLY A 371 9.10 30.12 21.89
C GLY A 371 9.73 31.39 22.48
N SER A 372 9.77 32.49 21.72
CA SER A 372 10.03 33.84 22.28
C SER A 372 8.79 34.72 22.17
N CYS A 373 7.69 34.25 22.75
CA CYS A 373 6.52 35.09 23.00
C CYS A 373 6.66 35.69 24.40
N SER A 374 7.21 36.90 24.48
CA SER A 374 7.24 37.68 25.72
C SER A 374 5.82 38.03 26.15
N GLY A 375 5.34 37.51 27.29
CA GLY A 375 4.11 38.02 27.90
C GLY A 375 3.52 37.17 29.02
N GLY A 376 3.77 37.56 30.27
CA GLY A 376 2.79 37.41 31.37
C GLY A 376 3.00 36.23 32.31
N GLY A 377 3.60 36.52 33.47
CA GLY A 377 3.95 35.58 34.54
C GLY A 377 2.88 34.61 35.01
N GLY A 378 3.29 33.36 35.16
CA GLY A 378 2.64 32.32 35.95
C GLY A 378 3.71 31.30 36.38
N LYS A 379 3.86 31.07 37.68
CA LYS A 379 4.93 30.26 38.30
C LYS A 379 4.88 28.80 37.80
N CYS A 380 5.97 28.33 37.20
CA CYS A 380 6.22 26.91 36.92
C CYS A 380 6.91 26.25 38.11
N SER A 381 6.31 25.17 38.62
CA SER A 381 7.00 24.19 39.45
C SER A 381 7.60 23.13 38.52
N SER A 382 8.90 22.91 38.69
CA SER A 382 9.74 21.99 37.95
C SER A 382 9.38 20.52 38.21
N SER A 383 9.14 19.77 37.14
CA SER A 383 9.35 18.33 37.06
C SER A 383 9.70 17.98 35.61
N THR A 384 11.00 17.85 35.37
CA THR A 384 11.56 17.19 34.19
C THR A 384 11.29 15.71 34.31
N ASN A 385 10.45 15.16 33.42
CA ASN A 385 10.54 13.80 32.87
C ASN A 385 9.39 13.56 31.88
N GLY A 386 9.74 13.13 30.67
CA GLY A 386 8.80 12.68 29.64
C GLY A 386 8.91 13.49 28.35
N LEU A 387 9.66 12.98 27.37
CA LEU A 387 9.45 13.31 25.96
C LEU A 387 8.06 12.78 25.60
N THR A 388 7.03 13.61 25.74
CA THR A 388 5.68 13.26 25.28
C THR A 388 5.68 13.16 23.76
N ALA A 389 4.94 12.17 23.24
CA ALA A 389 4.67 11.96 21.82
C ALA A 389 4.58 13.27 21.04
N PRO A 390 5.23 13.38 19.84
CA PRO A 390 5.10 14.57 19.02
C PRO A 390 3.62 14.82 18.74
N THR A 391 3.14 16.03 19.05
CA THR A 391 1.77 16.47 18.77
C THR A 391 1.42 16.20 17.32
N SER A 392 0.15 15.92 17.00
CA SER A 392 -0.32 15.68 15.62
C SER A 392 0.22 16.71 14.62
N SER A 393 0.26 17.99 15.01
CA SER A 393 0.84 19.10 14.23
C SER A 393 2.31 18.93 13.81
N ALA A 394 3.15 18.32 14.67
CA ALA A 394 4.55 18.07 14.35
C ALA A 394 4.74 16.92 13.35
N ARG A 395 3.90 15.88 13.46
CA ARG A 395 3.84 14.76 12.49
C ARG A 395 3.35 15.26 11.12
N GLU A 396 2.42 16.20 11.12
CA GLU A 396 1.92 16.91 9.92
C GLU A 396 3.02 17.69 9.19
N ALA A 397 3.73 18.56 9.92
CA ALA A 397 4.79 19.41 9.36
C ALA A 397 5.95 18.58 8.78
N ALA A 398 6.23 17.45 9.42
CA ALA A 398 7.15 16.43 8.94
C ALA A 398 6.68 15.86 7.59
N ALA A 399 5.49 15.24 7.53
CA ALA A 399 4.95 14.64 6.32
C ALA A 399 4.93 15.63 5.14
N ALA A 400 4.55 16.88 5.43
CA ALA A 400 4.59 18.02 4.53
C ALA A 400 5.95 18.24 3.85
N VAL A 401 7.06 18.19 4.59
CA VAL A 401 8.42 18.45 4.05
C VAL A 401 8.89 17.33 3.12
N LEU A 402 8.55 16.07 3.41
CA LEU A 402 9.02 14.93 2.62
C LEU A 402 8.12 14.54 1.46
N LEU A 403 6.85 14.92 1.47
CA LEU A 403 5.91 14.54 0.41
C LEU A 403 6.37 15.05 -0.96
N GLN A 404 6.93 16.27 -1.02
CA GLN A 404 7.46 16.82 -2.26
C GLN A 404 8.67 16.03 -2.81
N PRO A 405 9.80 15.83 -2.09
CA PRO A 405 10.92 15.04 -2.61
C PRO A 405 10.56 13.57 -2.83
N PHE A 406 9.67 12.99 -2.03
CA PHE A 406 9.19 11.63 -2.24
C PHE A 406 8.45 11.50 -3.58
N LEU A 407 7.46 12.37 -3.84
CA LEU A 407 6.68 12.36 -5.07
C LEU A 407 7.49 12.80 -6.31
N THR A 408 8.50 13.66 -6.14
CA THR A 408 9.25 14.23 -7.27
C THR A 408 10.60 13.54 -7.54
N GLN A 409 11.11 12.71 -6.65
CA GLN A 409 12.42 12.06 -6.85
C GLN A 409 12.37 10.57 -6.53
N LEU A 410 12.04 10.22 -5.29
CA LEU A 410 12.18 8.84 -4.81
C LEU A 410 11.23 7.88 -5.51
N LEU A 411 9.94 8.22 -5.54
CA LEU A 411 8.91 7.38 -6.15
C LEU A 411 9.16 7.17 -7.66
N PRO A 412 9.40 8.22 -8.48
CA PRO A 412 9.79 8.04 -9.88
C PRO A 412 11.03 7.15 -10.08
N ALA A 413 12.05 7.27 -9.22
CA ALA A 413 13.25 6.45 -9.30
C ALA A 413 12.95 4.98 -8.99
N SER A 414 12.15 4.70 -7.97
CA SER A 414 11.72 3.35 -7.61
C SER A 414 10.88 2.70 -8.72
N ILE A 415 9.96 3.45 -9.33
CA ILE A 415 9.15 2.96 -10.46
C ILE A 415 10.03 2.68 -11.67
N ALA A 416 10.95 3.59 -12.02
CA ALA A 416 11.85 3.39 -13.15
C ALA A 416 12.75 2.15 -12.96
N ALA A 417 13.24 1.92 -11.74
CA ALA A 417 14.00 0.72 -11.40
C ALA A 417 13.14 -0.55 -11.55
N ALA A 418 11.87 -0.48 -11.11
CA ALA A 418 10.94 -1.61 -11.23
C ALA A 418 10.56 -1.91 -12.70
N GLU A 419 10.21 -0.88 -13.47
CA GLU A 419 9.92 -1.01 -14.90
C GLU A 419 11.12 -1.60 -15.64
N ALA A 420 12.34 -1.14 -15.35
CA ALA A 420 13.57 -1.66 -15.95
C ALA A 420 13.81 -3.14 -15.63
N ALA A 421 13.55 -3.57 -14.39
CA ALA A 421 13.69 -4.97 -13.99
C ALA A 421 12.62 -5.90 -14.61
N SER A 422 11.45 -5.36 -14.95
CA SER A 422 10.36 -6.10 -15.59
C SER A 422 10.54 -6.31 -17.11
N GLN A 423 11.46 -5.58 -17.75
CA GLN A 423 11.67 -5.72 -19.19
C GLN A 423 12.40 -7.02 -19.52
N PRO A 424 11.83 -7.88 -20.39
CA PRO A 424 12.52 -9.09 -20.82
C PRO A 424 13.77 -8.69 -21.61
N ALA A 425 14.89 -9.39 -21.39
CA ALA A 425 16.15 -9.26 -22.13
C ALA A 425 16.05 -9.69 -23.62
N GLY A 426 14.92 -9.43 -24.28
CA GLY A 426 14.62 -9.81 -25.66
C GLY A 426 15.20 -8.88 -26.72
N GLY A 427 15.94 -7.84 -26.35
CA GLY A 427 16.47 -6.85 -27.30
C GLY A 427 17.76 -7.24 -28.02
N ILE A 428 18.53 -8.21 -27.51
CA ILE A 428 19.88 -8.50 -28.02
C ILE A 428 19.86 -9.40 -29.28
N SER A 429 18.75 -10.11 -29.54
CA SER A 429 18.72 -11.12 -30.59
C SER A 429 18.74 -10.56 -32.02
N ASN A 430 18.27 -9.34 -32.29
CA ASN A 430 18.20 -8.81 -33.67
C ASN A 430 19.49 -8.12 -34.14
N ALA A 431 20.31 -7.59 -33.23
CA ALA A 431 21.58 -6.95 -33.60
C ALA A 431 22.73 -7.98 -33.77
N ALA A 432 22.70 -9.08 -33.01
CA ALA A 432 23.66 -10.18 -33.16
C ALA A 432 23.37 -11.04 -34.41
N GLN A 433 22.11 -11.20 -34.79
CA GLN A 433 21.71 -12.03 -35.93
C GLN A 433 21.97 -11.34 -37.30
N GLN A 434 22.05 -10.00 -37.34
CA GLN A 434 22.51 -9.27 -38.54
C GLN A 434 24.04 -9.17 -38.68
N ARG A 435 24.83 -9.46 -37.63
CA ARG A 435 26.30 -9.52 -37.72
C ARG A 435 26.86 -10.92 -37.99
N LEU A 436 26.08 -11.98 -37.82
CA LEU A 436 26.49 -13.37 -38.08
C LEU A 436 26.05 -13.90 -39.47
N GLN A 437 25.31 -13.14 -40.27
CA GLN A 437 24.94 -13.52 -41.65
C GLN A 437 25.92 -13.06 -42.74
N ALA A 438 27.08 -12.51 -42.38
CA ALA A 438 28.12 -12.11 -43.34
C ALA A 438 29.34 -13.05 -43.42
N SER A 439 29.37 -14.15 -42.66
CA SER A 439 30.46 -15.14 -42.78
C SER A 439 30.01 -16.56 -42.46
N ALA A 440 29.53 -17.30 -43.47
CA ALA A 440 29.74 -18.74 -43.64
C ALA A 440 28.93 -19.21 -44.85
N GLY A 441 29.62 -19.47 -45.96
CA GLY A 441 29.13 -20.35 -47.00
C GLY A 441 29.53 -21.80 -46.68
N GLN A 442 28.68 -22.74 -47.11
CA GLN A 442 28.94 -24.19 -47.28
C GLN A 442 29.07 -24.98 -45.96
N THR A 443 28.40 -26.10 -45.66
CA THR A 443 27.67 -27.14 -46.42
C THR A 443 26.92 -28.04 -45.41
N GLY A 444 25.74 -28.57 -45.79
CA GLY A 444 25.36 -29.98 -45.52
C GLY A 444 24.53 -30.36 -44.29
N ALA A 445 23.29 -30.81 -44.58
CA ALA A 445 22.52 -31.92 -43.98
C ALA A 445 21.86 -31.81 -42.57
N GLU A 446 20.52 -31.69 -42.62
CA GLU A 446 19.45 -32.48 -41.99
C GLU A 446 19.44 -32.90 -40.48
N HIS A 447 18.22 -32.77 -39.91
CA HIS A 447 17.65 -33.35 -38.68
C HIS A 447 18.08 -32.77 -37.30
N VAL A 448 17.21 -31.97 -36.67
CA VAL A 448 16.23 -32.40 -35.64
C VAL A 448 15.43 -31.15 -35.19
N ALA A 449 14.11 -31.25 -35.28
CA ALA A 449 13.16 -30.30 -34.74
C ALA A 449 12.71 -30.71 -33.32
N ALA A 450 12.22 -29.72 -32.57
CA ALA A 450 11.46 -29.80 -31.33
C ALA A 450 12.26 -29.89 -30.01
N ALA A 451 12.32 -28.75 -29.30
CA ALA A 451 11.91 -28.60 -27.89
C ALA A 451 12.46 -27.27 -27.33
N SER A 452 11.61 -26.26 -27.18
CA SER A 452 11.80 -25.18 -26.21
C SER A 452 10.46 -24.51 -25.96
N ALA A 453 9.63 -25.20 -25.19
CA ALA A 453 8.46 -24.65 -24.53
C ALA A 453 8.72 -24.77 -23.02
N GLY A 454 8.66 -23.64 -22.33
CA GLY A 454 8.63 -23.60 -20.86
C GLY A 454 9.95 -23.18 -20.20
N ALA A 455 10.22 -21.87 -20.19
CA ALA A 455 10.92 -21.25 -19.06
C ALA A 455 9.87 -20.50 -18.24
N PRO A 456 9.71 -20.76 -16.93
CA PRO A 456 8.72 -20.07 -16.11
C PRO A 456 9.16 -18.62 -15.87
N GLN A 457 8.21 -17.69 -15.94
CA GLN A 457 8.36 -16.29 -15.55
C GLN A 457 8.69 -16.21 -14.05
N GLN A 458 9.97 -16.26 -13.70
CA GLN A 458 10.43 -16.26 -12.30
C GLN A 458 10.90 -14.87 -11.82
N THR A 459 10.92 -13.85 -12.68
CA THR A 459 11.44 -12.50 -12.36
C THR A 459 10.41 -11.55 -11.74
N SER A 460 9.11 -11.87 -11.77
CA SER A 460 8.07 -10.98 -11.20
C SER A 460 7.94 -11.09 -9.67
N ALA A 461 8.46 -12.15 -9.05
CA ALA A 461 8.24 -12.43 -7.63
C ALA A 461 9.14 -11.61 -6.68
N GLU A 462 10.37 -11.27 -7.10
CA GLU A 462 11.30 -10.47 -6.28
C GLU A 462 11.00 -8.97 -6.29
N LEU A 463 10.21 -8.49 -7.26
CA LEU A 463 9.96 -7.07 -7.45
C LEU A 463 8.73 -6.55 -6.69
N ALA A 464 7.74 -7.41 -6.47
CA ALA A 464 6.52 -7.09 -5.75
C ALA A 464 6.79 -6.47 -4.36
N PRO A 465 7.73 -6.98 -3.55
CA PRO A 465 7.93 -6.46 -2.19
C PRO A 465 8.52 -5.04 -2.13
N CYS A 466 9.34 -4.65 -3.10
CA CYS A 466 9.89 -3.28 -3.18
C CYS A 466 8.79 -2.27 -3.52
N LEU A 467 7.97 -2.58 -4.52
CA LEU A 467 6.83 -1.75 -4.89
C LEU A 467 5.79 -1.70 -3.77
N ASP A 468 5.57 -2.80 -3.05
CA ASP A 468 4.68 -2.85 -1.89
C ASP A 468 5.11 -1.86 -0.81
N ASN A 469 6.40 -1.83 -0.48
CA ASN A 469 6.95 -0.94 0.55
C ASN A 469 6.91 0.54 0.14
N VAL A 470 7.22 0.85 -1.13
CA VAL A 470 7.15 2.22 -1.64
C VAL A 470 5.69 2.71 -1.63
N THR A 471 4.76 1.84 -2.01
CA THR A 471 3.33 2.13 -1.97
C THR A 471 2.85 2.30 -0.52
N TYR A 472 3.38 1.50 0.41
CA TYR A 472 3.08 1.59 1.83
C TYR A 472 3.63 2.86 2.47
N ALA A 473 4.85 3.27 2.13
CA ALA A 473 5.44 4.52 2.57
C ALA A 473 4.64 5.73 2.05
N LEU A 474 4.25 5.72 0.77
CA LEU A 474 3.40 6.76 0.21
C LEU A 474 2.04 6.79 0.91
N HIS A 475 1.44 5.63 1.14
CA HIS A 475 0.18 5.53 1.88
C HIS A 475 0.34 6.09 3.30
N GLY A 476 1.40 5.75 4.03
CA GLY A 476 1.68 6.31 5.34
C GLY A 476 1.83 7.84 5.31
N LEU A 477 2.57 8.38 4.33
CA LEU A 477 2.73 9.83 4.15
C LEU A 477 1.42 10.54 3.80
N LEU A 478 0.55 9.90 3.00
CA LEU A 478 -0.74 10.46 2.62
C LEU A 478 -1.78 10.30 3.75
N CYS A 479 -1.88 9.14 4.41
CA CYS A 479 -2.82 8.92 5.52
C CYS A 479 -2.51 9.80 6.73
N THR A 480 -1.23 10.01 7.05
CA THR A 480 -0.84 10.82 8.22
C THR A 480 -1.09 12.31 8.02
N GLY A 481 -1.39 12.78 6.81
CA GLY A 481 -1.54 14.22 6.54
C GLY A 481 -2.57 14.65 5.50
N VAL A 482 -3.35 13.74 4.89
CA VAL A 482 -4.48 14.14 4.00
C VAL A 482 -5.76 14.36 4.81
N LEU A 483 -5.90 13.70 5.97
CA LEU A 483 -7.02 13.94 6.89
C LEU A 483 -6.85 15.25 7.70
N GLU A 484 -5.63 15.78 7.81
CA GLU A 484 -5.30 17.01 8.55
C GLU A 484 -4.52 17.99 7.63
N GLY A 485 -4.97 19.24 7.51
CA GLY A 485 -4.83 20.07 6.29
C GLY A 485 -3.43 20.48 5.77
N THR A 486 -2.33 20.25 6.46
CA THR A 486 -0.99 20.73 6.03
C THR A 486 -0.32 19.85 4.97
N ALA A 487 -0.44 18.51 5.02
CA ALA A 487 0.12 17.68 3.94
C ALA A 487 -0.75 17.78 2.68
N ALA A 488 -2.06 18.02 2.83
CA ALA A 488 -2.92 18.46 1.74
C ALA A 488 -2.39 19.75 1.08
N ALA A 489 -2.01 20.76 1.86
CA ALA A 489 -1.44 22.01 1.35
C ALA A 489 -0.09 21.78 0.64
N GLN A 490 0.77 20.88 1.15
CA GLN A 490 2.04 20.55 0.49
C GLN A 490 1.87 19.71 -0.76
N LEU A 491 0.95 18.74 -0.75
CA LEU A 491 0.58 18.00 -1.95
C LEU A 491 0.09 18.97 -3.03
N GLN A 492 -0.73 19.94 -2.63
CA GLN A 492 -1.22 20.98 -3.51
C GLN A 492 -0.12 21.95 -3.98
N GLN A 493 0.86 22.28 -3.13
CA GLN A 493 2.04 23.06 -3.50
C GLN A 493 2.94 22.29 -4.47
N ALA A 494 3.19 21.00 -4.22
CA ALA A 494 3.93 20.11 -5.10
C ALA A 494 3.22 19.95 -6.45
N TYR A 495 1.89 19.79 -6.43
CA TYR A 495 1.07 19.75 -7.64
C TYR A 495 1.11 21.06 -8.41
N SER A 496 1.03 22.21 -7.71
CA SER A 496 1.11 23.53 -8.34
C SER A 496 2.48 23.77 -8.99
N SER A 497 3.54 23.22 -8.40
CA SER A 497 4.92 23.36 -8.89
C SER A 497 5.24 22.37 -10.02
N HIS A 498 4.79 21.11 -9.89
CA HIS A 498 5.15 19.99 -10.77
C HIS A 498 3.94 19.08 -11.09
N PRO A 499 2.88 19.60 -11.74
CA PRO A 499 1.60 18.89 -11.85
C PRO A 499 1.70 17.58 -12.64
N GLN A 500 2.54 17.54 -13.68
CA GLN A 500 2.74 16.33 -14.48
C GLN A 500 3.46 15.23 -13.69
N GLN A 501 4.44 15.60 -12.87
CA GLN A 501 5.24 14.64 -12.13
C GLN A 501 4.45 14.07 -10.96
N VAL A 502 3.74 14.91 -10.22
CA VAL A 502 2.83 14.47 -9.16
C VAL A 502 1.75 13.54 -9.71
N CYS A 503 1.10 13.88 -10.83
CA CYS A 503 0.12 12.98 -11.47
C CYS A 503 0.74 11.63 -11.86
N ARG A 504 1.92 11.61 -12.49
CA ARG A 504 2.60 10.37 -12.87
C ARG A 504 2.95 9.51 -11.65
N SER A 505 3.44 10.14 -10.60
CA SER A 505 3.80 9.51 -9.34
C SER A 505 2.57 8.88 -8.67
N LEU A 506 1.47 9.62 -8.55
CA LEU A 506 0.21 9.09 -8.03
C LEU A 506 -0.37 7.98 -8.92
N GLU A 507 -0.26 8.12 -10.24
CA GLU A 507 -0.69 7.09 -11.21
C GLU A 507 0.10 5.80 -11.08
N ALA A 508 1.42 5.89 -11.00
CA ALA A 508 2.25 4.71 -10.86
C ALA A 508 2.06 4.07 -9.48
N ALA A 509 1.98 4.85 -8.40
CA ALA A 509 1.66 4.32 -7.08
C ALA A 509 0.31 3.60 -7.06
N LEU A 510 -0.72 4.18 -7.70
CA LEU A 510 -2.00 3.52 -7.85
C LEU A 510 -1.83 2.20 -8.61
N ARG A 511 -1.17 2.18 -9.78
CA ARG A 511 -0.94 0.94 -10.55
C ARG A 511 -0.24 -0.13 -9.71
N CYS A 512 0.81 0.23 -8.97
CA CYS A 512 1.52 -0.69 -8.09
C CYS A 512 0.59 -1.23 -7.00
N THR A 513 -0.18 -0.36 -6.32
CA THR A 513 -1.20 -0.77 -5.33
C THR A 513 -2.20 -1.76 -5.93
N LEU A 514 -2.62 -1.51 -7.17
CA LEU A 514 -3.60 -2.33 -7.86
C LEU A 514 -3.05 -3.70 -8.30
N GLN A 515 -1.79 -3.75 -8.74
CA GLN A 515 -1.11 -5.00 -9.08
C GLN A 515 -0.94 -5.87 -7.84
N ALA A 516 -0.58 -5.26 -6.71
CA ALA A 516 -0.37 -5.95 -5.45
C ALA A 516 -1.67 -6.19 -4.64
N GLN A 517 -2.84 -5.86 -5.17
CA GLN A 517 -4.10 -5.94 -4.42
C GLN A 517 -4.40 -7.36 -3.90
N HIS A 518 -3.99 -8.40 -4.62
CA HIS A 518 -4.21 -9.79 -4.23
C HIS A 518 -3.28 -10.27 -3.12
N THR A 519 -2.15 -9.59 -2.92
CA THR A 519 -1.16 -9.89 -1.88
C THR A 519 -1.29 -8.97 -0.68
N LEU A 520 -1.84 -7.76 -0.87
CA LEU A 520 -1.90 -6.72 0.15
C LEU A 520 -3.22 -6.69 0.93
N GLN A 521 -3.12 -6.98 2.22
CA GLN A 521 -4.14 -6.65 3.21
C GLN A 521 -4.31 -5.12 3.30
N GLY A 522 -5.56 -4.66 3.35
CA GLY A 522 -5.91 -3.23 3.41
C GLY A 522 -5.74 -2.47 2.08
N SER A 523 -5.62 -3.16 0.94
CA SER A 523 -5.45 -2.52 -0.37
C SER A 523 -6.60 -1.57 -0.75
N CYS A 524 -7.82 -1.82 -0.26
CA CYS A 524 -8.98 -0.94 -0.41
C CYS A 524 -8.73 0.46 0.19
N ASP A 525 -8.24 0.52 1.43
CA ASP A 525 -7.94 1.78 2.14
C ASP A 525 -6.80 2.53 1.44
N ARG A 526 -5.83 1.79 0.89
CA ARG A 526 -4.72 2.38 0.12
C ARG A 526 -5.19 3.04 -1.15
N ILE A 527 -6.08 2.38 -1.89
CA ILE A 527 -6.70 2.95 -3.07
C ILE A 527 -7.50 4.20 -2.67
N ALA A 528 -8.34 4.11 -1.64
CA ALA A 528 -9.13 5.27 -1.17
C ALA A 528 -8.24 6.48 -0.86
N THR A 529 -7.17 6.28 -0.09
CA THR A 529 -6.19 7.33 0.26
C THR A 529 -5.52 7.94 -0.97
N LEU A 530 -5.09 7.11 -1.93
CA LEU A 530 -4.48 7.62 -3.16
C LEU A 530 -5.47 8.45 -3.97
N VAL A 531 -6.73 8.03 -4.07
CA VAL A 531 -7.73 8.80 -4.81
C VAL A 531 -8.10 10.09 -4.05
N ASP A 532 -8.13 10.09 -2.71
CA ASP A 532 -8.31 11.33 -1.93
C ASP A 532 -7.14 12.30 -2.06
N ALA A 533 -5.91 11.80 -2.17
CA ALA A 533 -4.74 12.62 -2.50
C ALA A 533 -4.90 13.27 -3.89
N VAL A 534 -5.43 12.54 -4.88
CA VAL A 534 -5.73 13.09 -6.21
C VAL A 534 -6.83 14.15 -6.12
N ARG A 535 -7.88 13.92 -5.34
CA ARG A 535 -8.95 14.91 -5.10
C ARG A 535 -8.39 16.20 -4.51
N THR A 536 -7.47 16.07 -3.56
CA THR A 536 -6.78 17.19 -2.91
C THR A 536 -5.93 17.98 -3.90
N CYS A 537 -5.23 17.30 -4.83
CA CYS A 537 -4.48 17.97 -5.90
C CYS A 537 -5.39 18.82 -6.81
N VAL A 538 -6.61 18.34 -7.07
CA VAL A 538 -7.52 18.92 -8.06
C VAL A 538 -8.43 20.00 -7.47
N ARG A 539 -8.83 19.88 -6.20
CA ARG A 539 -9.68 20.87 -5.54
C ARG A 539 -8.92 22.18 -5.35
N LYS A 540 -9.49 23.28 -5.85
CA LYS A 540 -8.99 24.62 -5.53
C LYS A 540 -9.24 24.88 -4.03
N PRO A 541 -8.33 25.56 -3.29
CA PRO A 541 -8.61 25.94 -1.92
C PRO A 541 -9.79 26.91 -1.94
N ASP A 542 -10.93 26.50 -1.39
CA ASP A 542 -12.08 27.38 -1.22
C ASP A 542 -11.64 28.50 -0.28
N SER A 543 -11.41 29.69 -0.83
CA SER A 543 -10.84 30.85 -0.13
C SER A 543 -11.82 31.48 0.88
N SER A 544 -12.82 30.73 1.35
CA SER A 544 -14.04 31.25 1.99
C SER A 544 -14.07 31.18 3.52
N SER A 545 -13.01 30.75 4.20
CA SER A 545 -12.99 30.66 5.67
C SER A 545 -12.57 31.93 6.42
N SER A 546 -12.48 33.09 5.75
CA SER A 546 -12.30 34.38 6.41
C SER A 546 -13.65 35.07 6.62
N SER A 547 -14.31 34.78 7.74
CA SER A 547 -15.48 35.53 8.24
C SER A 547 -15.07 36.94 8.68
N SER A 548 -14.95 37.86 7.73
CA SER A 548 -15.05 39.30 8.02
C SER A 548 -15.93 39.97 6.96
N SER A 549 -17.04 40.50 7.44
CA SER A 549 -18.12 41.14 6.71
C SER A 549 -17.64 42.46 6.12
N SER A 550 -17.37 42.48 4.81
CA SER A 550 -17.39 43.71 4.04
C SER A 550 -17.72 43.41 2.59
N SER A 551 -18.89 43.88 2.19
CA SER A 551 -19.51 43.77 0.86
C SER A 551 -18.61 44.41 -0.20
N SER A 552 -18.01 43.60 -1.07
CA SER A 552 -17.42 44.08 -2.32
C SER A 552 -17.49 43.00 -3.38
N SER A 553 -18.40 43.20 -4.32
CA SER A 553 -18.57 42.39 -5.53
C SER A 553 -17.28 42.44 -6.34
N SER A 554 -16.50 41.37 -6.35
CA SER A 554 -15.33 41.25 -7.22
C SER A 554 -15.15 39.83 -7.71
N SER A 555 -14.84 39.75 -9.00
CA SER A 555 -14.67 38.58 -9.86
C SER A 555 -14.09 37.35 -9.15
N ARG A 556 -14.81 36.23 -9.22
CA ARG A 556 -14.26 34.88 -8.98
C ARG A 556 -13.03 34.72 -9.88
N SER A 557 -11.83 34.80 -9.30
CA SER A 557 -10.61 34.51 -10.04
C SER A 557 -10.64 33.04 -10.44
N VAL A 558 -10.82 32.77 -11.73
CA VAL A 558 -10.67 31.41 -12.27
C VAL A 558 -9.19 31.06 -12.08
N GLY A 559 -8.91 29.93 -11.41
CA GLY A 559 -7.53 29.48 -11.21
C GLY A 559 -6.85 29.23 -12.55
N ALA A 560 -5.52 29.24 -12.59
CA ALA A 560 -4.80 28.90 -13.82
C ALA A 560 -5.25 27.51 -14.31
N PRO A 561 -5.66 27.36 -15.58
CA PRO A 561 -6.13 26.08 -16.10
C PRO A 561 -5.02 25.04 -15.99
N VAL A 562 -5.36 23.84 -15.52
CA VAL A 562 -4.44 22.70 -15.48
C VAL A 562 -3.83 22.51 -16.87
N SER A 563 -2.50 22.52 -16.97
CA SER A 563 -1.79 22.32 -18.24
C SER A 563 -2.29 21.05 -18.94
N GLY A 564 -2.51 21.10 -20.25
CA GLY A 564 -3.13 20.02 -21.02
C GLY A 564 -2.41 18.66 -20.91
N ALA A 565 -1.13 18.62 -20.55
CA ALA A 565 -0.41 17.37 -20.28
C ALA A 565 -0.73 16.78 -18.89
N ALA A 566 -0.86 17.62 -17.86
CA ALA A 566 -1.26 17.17 -16.52
C ALA A 566 -2.71 16.68 -16.51
N ALA A 567 -3.60 17.36 -17.24
CA ALA A 567 -4.99 16.91 -17.42
C ALA A 567 -5.08 15.53 -18.08
N LYS A 568 -4.21 15.23 -19.05
CA LYS A 568 -4.14 13.89 -19.69
C LYS A 568 -3.67 12.79 -18.73
N GLN A 569 -2.70 13.09 -17.87
CA GLN A 569 -2.21 12.13 -16.86
C GLN A 569 -3.27 11.89 -15.79
N LEU A 570 -3.91 12.96 -15.31
CA LEU A 570 -5.04 12.86 -14.38
C LEU A 570 -6.18 12.04 -14.98
N PHE A 571 -6.50 12.28 -16.26
CA PHE A 571 -7.45 11.46 -16.99
C PHE A 571 -7.02 9.99 -16.97
N SER A 572 -5.79 9.67 -17.38
CA SER A 572 -5.21 8.31 -17.39
C SER A 572 -5.32 7.61 -16.03
N LEU A 573 -5.02 8.33 -14.96
CA LEU A 573 -5.15 7.88 -13.58
C LEU A 573 -6.61 7.53 -13.22
N LEU A 574 -7.57 8.43 -13.49
CA LEU A 574 -9.00 8.17 -13.27
C LEU A 574 -9.50 6.96 -14.07
N VAL A 575 -9.04 6.83 -15.32
CA VAL A 575 -9.37 5.68 -16.16
C VAL A 575 -8.94 4.37 -15.50
N THR A 576 -7.70 4.34 -15.01
CA THR A 576 -7.12 3.19 -14.33
C THR A 576 -7.94 2.83 -13.09
N CYS A 577 -8.33 3.82 -12.26
CA CYS A 577 -9.24 3.61 -11.13
C CYS A 577 -10.53 2.92 -11.59
N LEU A 578 -11.25 3.53 -12.54
CA LEU A 578 -12.55 3.05 -13.00
C LEU A 578 -12.49 1.63 -13.58
N LYS A 579 -11.46 1.32 -14.36
CA LYS A 579 -11.29 -0.03 -14.92
C LYS A 579 -11.08 -1.08 -13.85
N ARG A 580 -10.28 -0.78 -12.83
CA ARG A 580 -10.06 -1.71 -11.73
C ARG A 580 -11.33 -1.93 -10.94
N THR A 581 -12.06 -0.87 -10.60
CA THR A 581 -13.37 -0.99 -9.97
C THR A 581 -14.29 -1.90 -10.80
N GLY A 582 -14.26 -1.76 -12.12
CA GLY A 582 -14.97 -2.67 -13.03
C GLY A 582 -14.52 -4.13 -12.95
N GLN A 583 -13.21 -4.40 -12.88
CA GLN A 583 -12.68 -5.74 -12.68
C GLN A 583 -13.14 -6.36 -11.36
N GLN A 584 -13.07 -5.60 -10.26
CA GLN A 584 -13.53 -6.07 -8.95
C GLN A 584 -15.00 -6.45 -8.96
N LEU A 585 -15.85 -5.64 -9.61
CA LEU A 585 -17.27 -5.97 -9.79
C LEU A 585 -17.48 -7.24 -10.63
N GLU A 586 -16.65 -7.52 -11.64
CA GLU A 586 -16.70 -8.80 -12.38
C GLU A 586 -16.31 -9.99 -11.50
N SER A 587 -15.26 -9.83 -10.69
CA SER A 587 -14.81 -10.87 -9.75
C SER A 587 -15.90 -11.18 -8.72
N ILE A 588 -16.53 -10.15 -8.14
CA ILE A 588 -17.70 -10.30 -7.25
C ILE A 588 -18.83 -11.05 -7.96
N SER A 589 -19.20 -10.61 -9.17
CA SER A 589 -20.28 -11.25 -9.94
C SER A 589 -20.01 -12.73 -10.18
N SER A 590 -18.74 -13.08 -10.43
CA SER A 590 -18.31 -14.48 -10.64
C SER A 590 -18.42 -15.27 -9.35
N ASN A 591 -17.94 -14.71 -8.24
CA ASN A 591 -18.00 -15.35 -6.92
C ASN A 591 -19.45 -15.62 -6.48
N ILE A 592 -20.37 -14.66 -6.66
CA ILE A 592 -21.80 -14.82 -6.36
C ILE A 592 -22.40 -15.96 -7.20
N SER A 593 -21.98 -16.08 -8.47
CA SER A 593 -22.49 -17.12 -9.36
C SER A 593 -21.96 -18.52 -9.02
N SER A 594 -20.76 -18.61 -8.43
CA SER A 594 -20.14 -19.88 -8.05
C SER A 594 -20.54 -20.38 -6.67
N SER A 595 -20.94 -19.50 -5.75
CA SER A 595 -21.25 -19.86 -4.36
C SER A 595 -22.63 -20.51 -4.15
N SER A 596 -23.39 -20.78 -5.21
CA SER A 596 -24.62 -21.58 -5.13
C SER A 596 -24.37 -23.07 -4.83
N SER A 597 -23.12 -23.52 -4.72
CA SER A 597 -22.75 -24.91 -4.36
C SER A 597 -22.34 -25.06 -2.88
N ARG A 598 -23.36 -25.23 -2.02
CA ARG A 598 -23.48 -25.91 -0.68
C ARG A 598 -22.33 -26.04 0.34
N ASP A 599 -21.11 -25.52 0.17
CA ASP A 599 -20.09 -25.63 1.22
C ASP A 599 -20.26 -24.51 2.28
N SER A 600 -20.71 -24.90 3.47
CA SER A 600 -21.39 -24.03 4.46
C SER A 600 -20.47 -23.40 5.52
N SER A 601 -19.17 -23.19 5.25
CA SER A 601 -18.19 -22.91 6.34
C SER A 601 -17.40 -21.59 6.28
N SER A 602 -17.74 -20.61 5.44
CA SER A 602 -17.05 -19.30 5.46
C SER A 602 -18.01 -18.09 5.44
N SER A 603 -18.40 -17.62 6.62
CA SER A 603 -19.16 -16.36 6.83
C SER A 603 -18.41 -15.11 6.35
N SER A 604 -17.08 -15.17 6.17
CA SER A 604 -16.25 -14.03 5.74
C SER A 604 -16.47 -13.56 4.30
N GLY A 605 -17.16 -14.34 3.46
CA GLY A 605 -17.38 -14.00 2.05
C GLY A 605 -18.33 -12.81 1.84
N ALA A 606 -19.39 -12.69 2.64
CA ALA A 606 -20.43 -11.68 2.45
C ALA A 606 -19.96 -10.26 2.83
N GLU A 607 -19.25 -10.12 3.94
CA GLU A 607 -18.68 -8.83 4.40
C GLU A 607 -17.69 -8.25 3.38
N SER A 608 -16.85 -9.13 2.80
CA SER A 608 -15.89 -8.71 1.78
C SER A 608 -16.58 -8.13 0.55
N CYS A 609 -17.75 -8.63 0.17
CA CYS A 609 -18.49 -8.16 -1.00
C CYS A 609 -19.06 -6.75 -0.79
N TRP A 610 -19.69 -6.51 0.37
CA TRP A 610 -20.24 -5.20 0.70
C TRP A 610 -19.15 -4.14 0.84
N THR A 611 -18.01 -4.50 1.43
CA THR A 611 -16.85 -3.60 1.52
C THR A 611 -16.36 -3.16 0.15
N VAL A 612 -16.27 -4.10 -0.81
CA VAL A 612 -15.85 -3.77 -2.18
C VAL A 612 -16.92 -2.95 -2.92
N LEU A 613 -18.21 -3.18 -2.68
CA LEU A 613 -19.29 -2.36 -3.24
C LEU A 613 -19.29 -0.93 -2.66
N ALA A 614 -19.08 -0.78 -1.36
CA ALA A 614 -18.93 0.52 -0.71
C ALA A 614 -17.72 1.30 -1.24
N LEU A 615 -16.56 0.63 -1.37
CA LEU A 615 -15.37 1.22 -1.97
C LEU A 615 -15.60 1.60 -3.44
N THR A 616 -16.35 0.77 -4.17
CA THR A 616 -16.75 1.06 -5.54
C THR A 616 -17.57 2.36 -5.58
N LEU A 617 -18.58 2.51 -4.73
CA LEU A 617 -19.38 3.73 -4.66
C LEU A 617 -18.57 4.96 -4.24
N ALA A 618 -17.67 4.81 -3.27
CA ALA A 618 -16.76 5.88 -2.86
C ALA A 618 -15.85 6.31 -4.01
N SER A 619 -15.21 5.35 -4.71
CA SER A 619 -14.36 5.66 -5.87
C SER A 619 -15.14 6.29 -7.04
N GLN A 620 -16.40 5.91 -7.26
CA GLN A 620 -17.27 6.55 -8.26
C GLN A 620 -17.62 7.98 -7.89
N THR A 621 -18.06 8.21 -6.65
CA THR A 621 -18.38 9.55 -6.12
C THR A 621 -17.19 10.47 -6.27
N LEU A 622 -16.01 9.94 -5.95
CA LEU A 622 -14.75 10.65 -6.06
C LEU A 622 -14.34 10.96 -7.51
N CYS A 623 -14.57 10.02 -8.44
CA CYS A 623 -14.38 10.29 -9.87
C CYS A 623 -15.33 11.39 -10.36
N LEU A 624 -16.59 11.39 -9.93
CA LEU A 624 -17.56 12.45 -10.25
C LEU A 624 -17.12 13.81 -9.67
N ASP A 625 -16.63 13.83 -8.43
CA ASP A 625 -16.10 15.05 -7.82
C ASP A 625 -14.88 15.60 -8.55
N ILE A 626 -13.94 14.73 -8.92
CA ILE A 626 -12.76 15.13 -9.68
C ILE A 626 -13.18 15.63 -11.07
N LEU A 627 -14.16 15.00 -11.71
CA LEU A 627 -14.72 15.45 -12.98
C LEU A 627 -15.40 16.83 -12.87
N ASN A 628 -16.13 17.06 -11.79
CA ASN A 628 -16.77 18.34 -11.51
C ASN A 628 -15.75 19.44 -11.21
N ALA A 629 -14.66 19.10 -10.52
CA ALA A 629 -13.56 20.02 -10.24
C ALA A 629 -12.70 20.30 -11.48
N CYS A 630 -12.60 19.35 -12.41
CA CYS A 630 -11.85 19.47 -13.66
C CYS A 630 -12.67 20.08 -14.81
N GLN A 631 -13.28 21.26 -14.60
CA GLN A 631 -14.03 21.96 -15.66
C GLN A 631 -13.18 22.31 -16.90
N HIS A 632 -11.86 22.21 -16.79
CA HIS A 632 -10.90 22.44 -17.87
C HIS A 632 -10.59 21.22 -18.73
N LEU A 633 -11.10 20.03 -18.39
CA LEU A 633 -11.02 18.88 -19.29
C LEU A 633 -11.83 19.17 -20.55
N GLU A 634 -11.32 18.74 -21.70
CA GLU A 634 -12.05 18.82 -22.96
C GLU A 634 -13.41 18.11 -22.79
N GLY A 635 -14.52 18.75 -23.16
CA GLY A 635 -15.86 18.23 -22.83
C GLY A 635 -16.10 16.77 -23.28
N GLN A 636 -15.41 16.32 -24.33
CA GLN A 636 -15.43 14.92 -24.77
C GLN A 636 -14.78 13.95 -23.75
N LEU A 637 -13.66 14.34 -23.13
CA LEU A 637 -12.99 13.58 -22.07
C LEU A 637 -13.89 13.44 -20.85
N GLN A 638 -14.48 14.57 -20.43
CA GLN A 638 -15.37 14.63 -19.28
C GLN A 638 -16.59 13.74 -19.50
N LEU A 639 -17.26 13.87 -20.65
CA LEU A 639 -18.42 13.07 -20.99
C LEU A 639 -18.10 11.57 -21.09
N LEU A 640 -16.92 11.21 -21.61
CA LEU A 640 -16.50 9.81 -21.69
C LEU A 640 -16.25 9.20 -20.30
N LEU A 641 -15.59 9.94 -19.40
CA LEU A 641 -15.41 9.50 -18.02
C LEU A 641 -16.75 9.40 -17.28
N GLN A 642 -17.64 10.39 -17.43
CA GLN A 642 -18.99 10.35 -16.86
C GLN A 642 -19.79 9.14 -17.35
N GLY A 643 -19.78 8.86 -18.66
CA GLY A 643 -20.43 7.69 -19.23
C GLY A 643 -19.87 6.37 -18.69
N ARG A 644 -18.57 6.30 -18.43
CA ARG A 644 -17.94 5.12 -17.82
C ARG A 644 -18.31 4.97 -16.35
N CYS A 645 -18.27 6.06 -15.58
CA CYS A 645 -18.68 6.06 -14.18
C CYS A 645 -20.12 5.57 -14.06
N LEU A 646 -21.02 6.08 -14.91
CA LEU A 646 -22.42 5.66 -14.93
C LEU A 646 -22.58 4.17 -15.25
N SER A 647 -21.80 3.65 -16.20
CA SER A 647 -21.83 2.22 -16.54
C SER A 647 -21.43 1.35 -15.35
N LEU A 648 -20.40 1.76 -14.61
CA LEU A 648 -19.91 1.03 -13.43
C LEU A 648 -20.87 1.14 -12.26
N LEU A 649 -21.44 2.32 -12.02
CA LEU A 649 -22.45 2.56 -11.00
C LEU A 649 -23.69 1.69 -11.25
N ALA A 650 -24.22 1.70 -12.48
CA ALA A 650 -25.33 0.85 -12.88
C ALA A 650 -25.04 -0.64 -12.65
N LYS A 651 -23.80 -1.07 -12.92
CA LYS A 651 -23.37 -2.45 -12.69
C LYS A 651 -23.29 -2.79 -11.20
N ALA A 652 -22.78 -1.89 -10.37
CA ALA A 652 -22.75 -2.05 -8.92
C ALA A 652 -24.18 -2.19 -8.35
N VAL A 653 -25.12 -1.36 -8.83
CA VAL A 653 -26.54 -1.44 -8.45
C VAL A 653 -27.16 -2.78 -8.82
N LEU A 654 -26.89 -3.29 -10.04
CA LEU A 654 -27.36 -4.63 -10.44
C LEU A 654 -26.83 -5.73 -9.51
N LEU A 655 -25.58 -5.62 -9.06
CA LEU A 655 -24.99 -6.59 -8.14
C LEU A 655 -25.58 -6.50 -6.74
N MET A 656 -25.71 -5.28 -6.18
CA MET A 656 -26.36 -5.04 -4.89
C MET A 656 -27.79 -5.58 -4.89
N GLN A 657 -28.54 -5.31 -5.95
CA GLN A 657 -29.91 -5.77 -6.10
C GLN A 657 -30.01 -7.29 -6.15
N ARG A 658 -29.12 -7.97 -6.89
CA ARG A 658 -29.10 -9.44 -6.94
C ARG A 658 -28.77 -10.05 -5.58
N GLN A 659 -27.92 -9.40 -4.79
CA GLN A 659 -27.60 -9.85 -3.44
C GLN A 659 -28.74 -9.62 -2.45
N ALA A 660 -29.43 -8.47 -2.52
CA ALA A 660 -30.55 -8.17 -1.63
C ALA A 660 -31.73 -9.15 -1.79
N VAL A 661 -31.91 -9.73 -2.97
CA VAL A 661 -33.00 -10.70 -3.24
C VAL A 661 -32.66 -12.12 -2.77
N ALA A 662 -31.37 -12.47 -2.63
CA ALA A 662 -30.94 -13.83 -2.28
C ALA A 662 -31.33 -14.33 -0.85
N PRO A 663 -31.22 -13.55 0.24
CA PRO A 663 -31.41 -14.08 1.60
C PRO A 663 -32.85 -14.47 1.95
N GLY A 664 -33.86 -13.92 1.26
CA GLY A 664 -35.27 -14.20 1.54
C GLY A 664 -35.73 -15.63 1.19
N ALA A 665 -35.03 -16.32 0.28
CA ALA A 665 -35.40 -17.67 -0.14
C ALA A 665 -34.78 -18.79 0.72
N ALA A 666 -33.62 -18.54 1.35
CA ALA A 666 -32.88 -19.56 2.10
C ALA A 666 -33.27 -19.60 3.60
N SER A 667 -33.72 -18.48 4.17
CA SER A 667 -33.99 -18.37 5.62
C SER A 667 -35.23 -19.19 6.08
N VAL A 668 -36.14 -19.54 5.17
CA VAL A 668 -37.35 -20.32 5.51
C VAL A 668 -37.04 -21.81 5.76
N GLU A 669 -35.91 -22.35 5.27
CA GLU A 669 -35.58 -23.78 5.44
C GLU A 669 -34.63 -24.07 6.62
N GLN A 670 -34.06 -23.06 7.30
CA GLN A 670 -32.93 -23.24 8.22
C GLN A 670 -33.12 -22.68 9.64
N GLN A 671 -34.37 -22.55 10.10
CA GLN A 671 -34.77 -21.91 11.36
C GLN A 671 -34.45 -22.73 12.63
N GLY A 672 -33.27 -23.39 12.69
CA GLY A 672 -32.96 -24.45 13.64
C GLY A 672 -32.03 -24.12 14.81
N HIS A 673 -30.89 -23.42 14.65
CA HIS A 673 -29.85 -23.54 15.70
C HIS A 673 -28.89 -22.38 16.05
N ASP A 674 -28.82 -21.24 15.35
CA ASP A 674 -27.81 -20.20 15.71
C ASP A 674 -28.42 -18.77 15.77
N GLU A 675 -28.72 -18.27 16.97
CA GLU A 675 -29.25 -16.91 17.19
C GLU A 675 -28.20 -15.79 16.96
N GLU A 676 -26.91 -16.10 17.09
CA GLU A 676 -25.82 -15.10 17.02
C GLU A 676 -25.59 -14.59 15.58
N GLY A 677 -25.70 -15.45 14.57
CA GLY A 677 -25.54 -15.06 13.16
C GLY A 677 -26.68 -14.18 12.60
N ALA A 678 -27.84 -14.17 13.25
CA ALA A 678 -28.99 -13.37 12.81
C ALA A 678 -28.78 -11.87 13.06
N ALA A 679 -28.04 -11.49 14.10
CA ALA A 679 -27.76 -10.09 14.43
C ALA A 679 -26.85 -9.43 13.38
N ASP A 680 -25.74 -10.10 13.00
CA ASP A 680 -24.79 -9.58 12.01
C ASP A 680 -25.40 -9.47 10.61
N ALA A 681 -26.21 -10.46 10.20
CA ALA A 681 -26.94 -10.40 8.94
C ALA A 681 -27.93 -9.22 8.89
N THR A 682 -28.55 -8.90 10.03
CA THR A 682 -29.49 -7.77 10.15
C THR A 682 -28.75 -6.43 10.09
N ALA A 683 -27.58 -6.32 10.73
CA ALA A 683 -26.74 -5.13 10.66
C ALA A 683 -26.23 -4.86 9.23
N LEU A 684 -25.74 -5.90 8.54
CA LEU A 684 -25.32 -5.81 7.14
C LEU A 684 -26.47 -5.41 6.21
N ALA A 685 -27.69 -5.95 6.44
CA ALA A 685 -28.86 -5.57 5.66
C ALA A 685 -29.26 -4.10 5.88
N ALA A 686 -29.13 -3.59 7.11
CA ALA A 686 -29.38 -2.19 7.43
C ALA A 686 -28.36 -1.25 6.75
N ASP A 687 -27.07 -1.60 6.79
CA ASP A 687 -26.02 -0.84 6.12
C ASP A 687 -26.18 -0.86 4.59
N ALA A 688 -26.53 -2.01 4.02
CA ALA A 688 -26.87 -2.15 2.61
C ALA A 688 -28.07 -1.28 2.21
N SER A 689 -29.12 -1.26 3.03
CA SER A 689 -30.30 -0.42 2.80
C SER A 689 -29.95 1.06 2.82
N LYS A 690 -29.14 1.49 3.80
CA LYS A 690 -28.66 2.87 3.88
C LYS A 690 -27.83 3.27 2.65
N LEU A 691 -26.96 2.37 2.18
CA LEU A 691 -26.16 2.60 0.98
C LEU A 691 -27.05 2.72 -0.28
N LEU A 692 -28.14 1.93 -0.34
CA LEU A 692 -29.12 1.96 -1.44
C LEU A 692 -29.96 3.24 -1.46
N GLU A 693 -30.14 3.93 -0.34
CA GLU A 693 -30.87 5.21 -0.27
C GLU A 693 -30.11 6.35 -0.95
N ASP A 694 -28.77 6.36 -0.87
CA ASP A 694 -27.92 7.41 -1.47
C ASP A 694 -27.65 7.21 -2.98
N VAL A 695 -27.84 5.98 -3.46
CA VAL A 695 -27.55 5.59 -4.85
C VAL A 695 -28.44 6.30 -5.89
N PRO A 696 -29.78 6.40 -5.73
CA PRO A 696 -30.64 7.10 -6.67
C PRO A 696 -30.26 8.57 -6.88
N ALA A 697 -29.91 9.28 -5.80
CA ALA A 697 -29.46 10.67 -5.87
C ALA A 697 -28.15 10.77 -6.66
N SER A 698 -27.17 9.92 -6.35
CA SER A 698 -25.89 9.86 -7.06
C SER A 698 -26.06 9.51 -8.56
N LEU A 699 -26.98 8.59 -8.88
CA LEU A 699 -27.34 8.25 -10.26
C LEU A 699 -28.01 9.41 -10.99
N GLN A 700 -28.94 10.10 -10.33
CA GLN A 700 -29.61 11.27 -10.89
C GLN A 700 -28.62 12.40 -11.18
N ASP A 701 -27.68 12.66 -10.27
CA ASP A 701 -26.62 13.65 -10.45
C ASP A 701 -25.68 13.25 -11.59
N ALA A 702 -25.27 11.97 -11.66
CA ALA A 702 -24.41 11.48 -12.74
C ALA A 702 -25.07 11.57 -14.12
N VAL A 703 -26.35 11.20 -14.24
CA VAL A 703 -27.12 11.34 -15.50
C VAL A 703 -27.36 12.81 -15.82
N GLY A 704 -27.64 13.64 -14.82
CA GLY A 704 -27.80 15.08 -14.94
C GLY A 704 -26.52 15.73 -15.49
N ALA A 705 -25.37 15.38 -14.92
CA ALA A 705 -24.05 15.84 -15.36
C ALA A 705 -23.75 15.39 -16.80
N CYS A 706 -24.02 14.13 -17.17
CA CYS A 706 -23.89 13.65 -18.56
C CYS A 706 -24.75 14.49 -19.51
N THR A 707 -26.01 14.75 -19.13
CA THR A 707 -26.98 15.48 -19.94
C THR A 707 -26.58 16.96 -20.08
N ALA A 708 -26.07 17.58 -19.01
CA ALA A 708 -25.51 18.92 -19.04
C ALA A 708 -24.30 19.00 -19.99
N THR A 709 -23.36 18.05 -19.91
CA THR A 709 -22.20 18.00 -20.81
C THR A 709 -22.61 17.76 -22.27
N LEU A 710 -23.64 16.93 -22.51
CA LEU A 710 -24.20 16.70 -23.85
C LEU A 710 -24.92 17.92 -24.44
N THR A 711 -25.45 18.81 -23.60
CA THR A 711 -26.17 20.04 -24.01
C THR A 711 -25.26 21.26 -24.08
N ALA A 712 -24.09 21.21 -23.43
CA ALA A 712 -23.10 22.27 -23.49
C ALA A 712 -22.70 22.58 -24.94
N ALA A 713 -22.78 23.86 -25.31
CA ALA A 713 -22.49 24.32 -26.66
C ALA A 713 -21.04 23.99 -27.04
N GLY A 714 -20.85 23.22 -28.12
CA GLY A 714 -19.53 22.93 -28.70
C GLY A 714 -19.12 21.46 -28.72
N LEU A 715 -19.89 20.54 -28.12
CA LEU A 715 -19.56 19.12 -28.18
C LEU A 715 -19.93 18.50 -29.54
N GLN A 716 -18.97 18.51 -30.47
CA GLN A 716 -19.12 17.85 -31.76
C GLN A 716 -18.70 16.38 -31.68
N LEU A 717 -19.65 15.46 -31.89
CA LEU A 717 -19.32 14.05 -32.06
C LEU A 717 -18.56 13.86 -33.38
N PRO A 718 -17.53 13.00 -33.41
CA PRO A 718 -16.78 12.76 -34.64
C PRO A 718 -17.65 12.05 -35.68
N GLY A 719 -17.62 12.55 -36.91
CA GLY A 719 -18.36 11.98 -38.03
C GLY A 719 -18.98 13.04 -38.93
N ASP A 720 -19.87 12.56 -39.79
CA ASP A 720 -20.71 13.41 -40.64
C ASP A 720 -21.59 14.28 -39.74
N ALA A 721 -21.64 15.59 -39.99
CA ALA A 721 -22.26 16.54 -39.08
C ALA A 721 -23.73 16.21 -38.79
N ALA A 722 -24.50 15.78 -39.80
CA ALA A 722 -25.91 15.43 -39.63
C ALA A 722 -26.07 14.12 -38.84
N ALA A 723 -25.28 13.09 -39.15
CA ALA A 723 -25.31 11.83 -38.41
C ALA A 723 -24.75 11.95 -36.99
N ALA A 724 -23.79 12.84 -36.76
CA ALA A 724 -23.27 13.22 -35.46
C ALA A 724 -24.34 13.93 -34.63
N ALA A 725 -25.02 14.94 -35.20
CA ALA A 725 -26.12 15.64 -34.55
C ALA A 725 -27.29 14.70 -34.20
N LYS A 726 -27.66 13.79 -35.10
CA LYS A 726 -28.70 12.78 -34.82
C LYS A 726 -28.33 11.85 -33.67
N ALA A 727 -27.06 11.43 -33.58
CA ALA A 727 -26.60 10.60 -32.49
C ALA A 727 -26.54 11.36 -31.16
N LEU A 728 -26.13 12.64 -31.19
CA LEU A 728 -26.14 13.51 -30.02
C LEU A 728 -27.57 13.72 -29.50
N ALA A 729 -28.52 14.03 -30.39
CA ALA A 729 -29.93 14.17 -30.04
C ALA A 729 -30.51 12.88 -29.44
N LYS A 730 -30.12 11.71 -29.98
CA LYS A 730 -30.52 10.42 -29.40
C LYS A 730 -29.98 10.22 -27.98
N LEU A 731 -28.72 10.57 -27.72
CA LEU A 731 -28.14 10.50 -26.37
C LEU A 731 -28.85 11.47 -25.41
N GLN A 732 -29.13 12.71 -25.85
CA GLN A 732 -29.86 13.68 -25.03
C GLN A 732 -31.27 13.19 -24.68
N GLN A 733 -32.01 12.64 -25.64
CA GLN A 733 -33.34 12.07 -25.41
C GLN A 733 -33.28 10.89 -24.43
N GLN A 734 -32.29 10.01 -24.58
CA GLN A 734 -32.08 8.89 -23.65
C GLN A 734 -31.77 9.37 -22.23
N GLY A 735 -30.90 10.37 -22.07
CA GLY A 735 -30.60 10.96 -20.76
C GLY A 735 -31.83 11.58 -20.08
N GLN A 736 -32.65 12.31 -20.84
CA GLN A 736 -33.91 12.88 -20.32
C GLN A 736 -34.91 11.81 -19.88
N ALA A 737 -35.07 10.75 -20.67
CA ALA A 737 -35.94 9.63 -20.31
C ALA A 737 -35.48 8.94 -19.03
N LEU A 738 -34.16 8.74 -18.87
CA LEU A 738 -33.59 8.17 -17.65
C LEU A 738 -33.79 9.04 -16.42
N LEU A 739 -33.64 10.37 -16.54
CA LEU A 739 -33.94 11.30 -15.44
C LEU A 739 -35.41 11.23 -15.00
N GLN A 740 -36.33 11.08 -15.95
CA GLN A 740 -37.75 10.89 -15.64
C GLN A 740 -38.00 9.55 -14.93
N GLN A 741 -37.30 8.49 -15.33
CA GLN A 741 -37.39 7.16 -14.70
C GLN A 741 -36.73 7.09 -13.32
N LEU A 742 -35.72 7.91 -13.04
CA LEU A 742 -35.04 7.98 -11.74
C LEU A 742 -35.82 8.79 -10.70
N ARG A 743 -36.62 9.79 -11.12
CA ARG A 743 -37.37 10.68 -10.22
C ARG A 743 -38.24 9.98 -9.16
N PRO A 744 -38.95 8.86 -9.45
CA PRO A 744 -39.71 8.13 -8.44
C PRO A 744 -38.86 7.53 -7.32
N TYR A 745 -37.57 7.28 -7.57
CA TYR A 745 -36.66 6.68 -6.61
C TYR A 745 -35.97 7.71 -5.70
N THR A 746 -35.91 8.97 -6.09
CA THR A 746 -35.37 10.07 -5.28
C THR A 746 -36.44 10.80 -4.45
N GLY A 747 -37.71 10.71 -4.84
CA GLY A 747 -38.81 11.21 -4.02
C GLY A 747 -39.10 10.25 -2.88
N LEU A 748 -38.66 10.57 -1.66
CA LEU A 748 -39.14 9.90 -0.45
C LEU A 748 -40.69 9.90 -0.49
N PRO A 749 -41.36 8.74 -0.52
CA PRO A 749 -42.75 8.70 -0.17
C PRO A 749 -42.80 8.95 1.34
N GLN A 750 -42.94 10.21 1.72
CA GLN A 750 -43.47 10.54 3.02
C GLN A 750 -44.90 10.01 3.01
N GLN A 751 -45.07 8.74 3.39
CA GLN A 751 -46.37 8.19 3.73
C GLN A 751 -46.86 8.99 4.94
N GLU A 752 -47.55 10.10 4.69
CA GLU A 752 -48.52 10.58 5.67
C GLU A 752 -49.46 9.41 5.96
N PRO A 753 -49.68 9.04 7.23
CA PRO A 753 -50.58 7.96 7.56
C PRO A 753 -51.95 8.32 7.02
N GLN A 754 -52.37 7.57 5.99
CA GLN A 754 -53.67 7.68 5.38
C GLN A 754 -54.70 7.31 6.46
N GLN A 755 -55.26 8.32 7.13
CA GLN A 755 -56.39 8.14 8.03
C GLN A 755 -57.54 7.55 7.21
N GLU A 756 -57.93 6.36 7.61
CA GLU A 756 -59.09 5.61 7.13
C GLU A 756 -60.34 6.51 7.15
N PRO A 757 -60.96 6.85 5.99
CA PRO A 757 -62.20 7.62 5.99
C PRO A 757 -63.34 6.72 6.46
N GLN A 758 -63.90 7.06 7.62
CA GLN A 758 -65.13 6.45 8.13
C GLN A 758 -66.29 6.80 7.17
N PRO A 759 -67.14 5.84 6.76
CA PRO A 759 -68.17 6.10 5.76
C PRO A 759 -69.35 6.87 6.40
N GLN A 760 -69.55 8.12 6.00
CA GLN A 760 -70.81 8.85 6.18
C GLN A 760 -71.58 8.89 4.86
N GLN A 761 -72.84 8.46 4.95
CA GLN A 761 -73.83 8.40 3.88
C GLN A 761 -74.26 9.80 3.42
N ALA A 762 -74.41 9.95 2.08
CA ALA A 762 -75.37 10.74 1.29
C ALA A 762 -75.65 12.23 1.69
N ASP A 763 -75.77 13.21 0.80
CA ASP A 763 -76.59 13.28 -0.42
C ASP A 763 -76.23 14.55 -1.26
N ASP A 764 -76.75 14.57 -2.49
CA ASP A 764 -77.06 15.72 -3.37
C ASP A 764 -75.99 16.45 -4.22
N ALA A 765 -76.02 16.08 -5.51
CA ALA A 765 -76.44 16.90 -6.67
C ALA A 765 -75.57 18.06 -7.25
N LEU A 766 -75.56 18.03 -8.60
CA LEU A 766 -75.38 19.10 -9.61
C LEU A 766 -73.97 19.46 -10.16
N ASP A 767 -73.74 18.96 -11.38
CA ASP A 767 -73.62 19.70 -12.65
C ASP A 767 -72.36 20.55 -13.00
N LEU A 768 -72.05 20.47 -14.31
CA LEU A 768 -71.27 21.38 -15.18
C LEU A 768 -69.72 21.27 -15.34
N SER A 769 -69.38 20.69 -16.50
CA SER A 769 -68.57 21.25 -17.61
C SER A 769 -67.06 21.51 -17.47
N GLY A 770 -66.29 20.75 -18.26
CA GLY A 770 -65.55 21.28 -19.42
C GLY A 770 -64.08 21.71 -19.26
N SER A 771 -63.14 20.91 -19.77
CA SER A 771 -62.33 21.26 -20.97
C SER A 771 -61.13 20.32 -21.17
N SER A 772 -61.02 19.87 -22.41
CA SER A 772 -60.02 18.98 -23.00
C SER A 772 -58.63 19.61 -23.15
N SER A 773 -57.58 18.81 -22.98
CA SER A 773 -56.31 18.95 -23.70
C SER A 773 -55.60 17.58 -23.74
N ASP A 774 -55.72 16.92 -24.90
CA ASP A 774 -55.15 15.60 -25.22
C ASP A 774 -53.62 15.60 -25.31
N VAL A 775 -52.97 14.64 -24.64
CA VAL A 775 -51.65 14.08 -25.01
C VAL A 775 -51.66 12.57 -24.70
N PRO A 776 -51.31 11.65 -25.63
CA PRO A 776 -51.50 10.22 -25.39
C PRO A 776 -50.32 9.58 -24.65
N GLY A 777 -50.62 8.97 -23.50
CA GLY A 777 -50.63 7.50 -23.36
C GLY A 777 -49.31 6.74 -23.23
N SER A 778 -48.89 6.46 -21.99
CA SER A 778 -48.22 5.21 -21.57
C SER A 778 -48.20 4.98 -20.05
N SER A 779 -48.48 6.00 -19.22
CA SER A 779 -48.60 5.81 -17.76
C SER A 779 -50.00 5.41 -17.27
N GLU A 780 -51.07 5.76 -17.98
CA GLU A 780 -52.46 5.51 -17.52
C GLU A 780 -52.82 4.02 -17.49
N GLN A 781 -52.34 3.21 -18.43
CA GLN A 781 -52.59 1.76 -18.41
C GLN A 781 -51.99 1.06 -17.18
N GLN A 782 -50.94 1.63 -16.60
CA GLN A 782 -50.25 1.03 -15.45
C GLN A 782 -50.94 1.39 -14.12
N THR A 783 -51.56 2.58 -14.05
CA THR A 783 -52.36 3.02 -12.90
C THR A 783 -53.72 2.32 -12.87
N ASP A 784 -54.39 2.18 -14.03
CA ASP A 784 -55.67 1.46 -14.15
C ASP A 784 -55.56 0.00 -13.72
N GLN A 785 -54.45 -0.67 -14.05
CA GLN A 785 -54.26 -2.08 -13.70
C GLN A 785 -53.97 -2.29 -12.20
N GLN A 786 -53.39 -1.30 -11.53
CA GLN A 786 -53.21 -1.31 -10.08
C GLN A 786 -54.55 -1.06 -9.38
N GLN A 787 -55.28 -0.04 -9.82
CA GLN A 787 -56.57 0.37 -9.25
C GLN A 787 -57.63 -0.74 -9.37
N LYS A 788 -57.64 -1.46 -10.50
CA LYS A 788 -58.54 -2.60 -10.72
C LYS A 788 -58.21 -3.80 -9.83
N ARG A 789 -56.94 -4.01 -9.48
CA ARG A 789 -56.52 -5.06 -8.51
C ARG A 789 -56.92 -4.70 -7.09
N ASP A 790 -56.74 -3.44 -6.71
CA ASP A 790 -57.13 -2.96 -5.39
C ASP A 790 -58.67 -3.03 -5.23
N GLU A 791 -59.43 -2.76 -6.29
CA GLU A 791 -60.89 -2.88 -6.31
C GLU A 791 -61.38 -4.35 -6.25
N GLU A 792 -60.71 -5.28 -6.95
CA GLU A 792 -61.00 -6.72 -6.86
C GLU A 792 -60.70 -7.28 -5.45
N GLN A 793 -59.63 -6.81 -4.82
CA GLN A 793 -59.31 -7.20 -3.44
C GLN A 793 -60.32 -6.65 -2.44
N HIS A 794 -60.76 -5.40 -2.61
CA HIS A 794 -61.78 -4.83 -1.74
C HIS A 794 -63.10 -5.59 -1.83
N LYS A 795 -63.50 -5.99 -3.05
CA LYS A 795 -64.66 -6.86 -3.28
C LYS A 795 -64.51 -8.25 -2.63
N GLN A 796 -63.32 -8.85 -2.63
CA GLN A 796 -63.09 -10.12 -1.93
C GLN A 796 -63.16 -9.98 -0.40
N GLN A 797 -62.72 -8.86 0.15
CA GLN A 797 -62.76 -8.58 1.58
C GLN A 797 -64.19 -8.27 2.07
N GLU A 798 -64.99 -7.54 1.29
CA GLU A 798 -66.41 -7.33 1.58
C GLU A 798 -67.21 -8.63 1.53
N ASN A 799 -66.94 -9.51 0.56
CA ASN A 799 -67.67 -10.78 0.42
C ASN A 799 -67.39 -11.75 1.58
N SER A 800 -66.19 -11.71 2.16
CA SER A 800 -65.85 -12.50 3.37
C SER A 800 -66.51 -11.95 4.64
N SER A 801 -66.75 -10.65 4.71
CA SER A 801 -67.42 -10.01 5.86
C SER A 801 -68.93 -10.26 5.86
N GLN A 802 -69.55 -10.37 4.68
CA GLN A 802 -70.98 -10.69 4.55
C GLN A 802 -71.32 -12.15 4.88
N GLN A 803 -70.38 -13.08 4.75
CA GLN A 803 -70.59 -14.50 5.08
C GLN A 803 -70.66 -14.77 6.60
N LEU A 804 -70.20 -13.84 7.45
CA LEU A 804 -70.27 -13.93 8.91
C LEU A 804 -71.59 -13.40 9.51
N GLY A 805 -72.44 -12.74 8.70
CA GLY A 805 -73.67 -12.07 9.17
C GLY A 805 -74.94 -12.92 9.20
N CYS A 806 -74.95 -14.13 8.63
CA CYS A 806 -76.17 -14.91 8.43
C CYS A 806 -76.06 -16.35 8.97
N SER A 807 -76.10 -16.55 10.30
CA SER A 807 -76.44 -17.86 10.91
C SER A 807 -76.82 -17.76 12.39
N ILE A 808 -77.48 -16.68 12.83
CA ILE A 808 -78.11 -16.62 14.16
C ILE A 808 -79.57 -16.22 13.98
N VAL A 809 -80.41 -17.15 13.51
CA VAL A 809 -81.86 -17.02 13.64
C VAL A 809 -82.44 -18.32 14.19
N SER A 810 -82.76 -18.25 15.48
CA SER A 810 -83.88 -18.89 16.19
C SER A 810 -84.46 -20.20 15.66
N SER A 811 -84.19 -21.30 16.36
CA SER A 811 -85.20 -22.33 16.61
C SER A 811 -84.97 -23.02 17.97
N SER A 812 -86.09 -23.41 18.58
CA SER A 812 -86.37 -23.50 20.00
C SER A 812 -86.06 -24.86 20.65
N VAL A 813 -85.60 -24.79 21.91
CA VAL A 813 -85.74 -25.77 23.02
C VAL A 813 -85.02 -27.13 22.90
N GLY A 814 -83.96 -27.26 23.69
CA GLY A 814 -83.37 -28.52 24.15
C GLY A 814 -82.20 -28.25 25.11
N PRO A 815 -82.33 -28.51 26.43
CA PRO A 815 -81.27 -28.22 27.38
C PRO A 815 -80.28 -29.39 27.43
N GLY A 816 -79.00 -29.11 27.16
CA GLY A 816 -77.92 -30.04 27.50
C GLY A 816 -76.89 -30.20 26.41
N SER A 817 -75.98 -29.24 26.32
CA SER A 817 -74.55 -29.38 25.94
C SER A 817 -74.06 -28.00 25.51
N GLY A 818 -73.23 -27.37 26.34
CA GLY A 818 -72.66 -26.05 26.04
C GLY A 818 -71.77 -26.11 24.79
N PRO A 819 -71.95 -25.22 23.80
CA PRO A 819 -71.04 -25.15 22.67
C PRO A 819 -69.65 -24.72 23.15
N SER A 820 -68.65 -25.54 22.83
CA SER A 820 -67.26 -25.35 23.24
C SER A 820 -66.65 -24.11 22.59
N MET A 821 -66.32 -23.10 23.40
CA MET A 821 -65.59 -21.87 23.05
C MET A 821 -64.26 -22.11 22.29
N GLN A 822 -63.72 -23.34 22.30
CA GLN A 822 -62.49 -23.68 21.59
C GLN A 822 -62.63 -23.67 20.06
N GLY A 823 -63.84 -23.84 19.52
CA GLY A 823 -64.08 -23.78 18.07
C GLY A 823 -63.89 -22.37 17.48
N CYS A 824 -64.40 -21.34 18.17
CA CYS A 824 -64.30 -19.96 17.72
C CYS A 824 -62.86 -19.40 17.80
N GLN A 825 -62.07 -19.76 18.82
CA GLN A 825 -60.68 -19.31 18.92
C GLN A 825 -59.78 -19.89 17.81
N LYS A 826 -60.02 -21.13 17.37
CA LYS A 826 -59.29 -21.72 16.24
C LYS A 826 -59.59 -20.99 14.94
N LEU A 827 -60.86 -20.65 14.70
CA LEU A 827 -61.27 -19.94 13.48
C LEU A 827 -60.66 -18.53 13.39
N VAL A 828 -60.64 -17.78 14.50
CA VAL A 828 -60.04 -16.43 14.55
C VAL A 828 -58.53 -16.49 14.35
N LYS A 829 -57.83 -17.45 14.99
CA LYS A 829 -56.38 -17.64 14.78
C LYS A 829 -56.04 -18.02 13.34
N GLN A 830 -56.86 -18.87 12.71
CA GLN A 830 -56.66 -19.25 11.33
C GLN A 830 -56.91 -18.07 10.38
N GLN A 831 -57.99 -17.31 10.59
CA GLN A 831 -58.27 -16.11 9.81
C GLN A 831 -57.19 -15.02 9.96
N GLN A 832 -56.62 -14.88 11.17
CA GLN A 832 -55.51 -13.96 11.40
C GLN A 832 -54.23 -14.42 10.69
N SER A 833 -53.90 -15.71 10.76
CA SER A 833 -52.77 -16.31 10.03
C SER A 833 -52.93 -16.17 8.52
N ASP A 834 -54.13 -16.41 7.98
CA ASP A 834 -54.40 -16.27 6.53
C ASP A 834 -54.25 -14.80 6.09
N ARG A 835 -54.66 -13.85 6.93
CA ARG A 835 -54.54 -12.41 6.66
C ARG A 835 -53.09 -11.93 6.72
N GLU A 836 -52.31 -12.41 7.67
CA GLU A 836 -50.87 -12.17 7.76
C GLU A 836 -50.14 -12.78 6.56
N GLN A 837 -50.49 -14.01 6.16
CA GLN A 837 -49.90 -14.66 4.99
C GLN A 837 -50.27 -13.93 3.68
N GLN A 838 -51.50 -13.44 3.55
CA GLN A 838 -51.93 -12.66 2.39
C GLN A 838 -51.24 -11.29 2.33
N GLN A 839 -51.09 -10.59 3.46
CA GLN A 839 -50.31 -9.36 3.53
C GLN A 839 -48.84 -9.60 3.17
N GLN A 840 -48.23 -10.66 3.70
CA GLN A 840 -46.84 -11.00 3.41
C GLN A 840 -46.66 -11.36 1.92
N GLN A 841 -47.61 -12.08 1.31
CA GLN A 841 -47.58 -12.39 -0.11
C GLN A 841 -47.75 -11.13 -0.98
N GLN A 842 -48.63 -10.20 -0.60
CA GLN A 842 -48.80 -8.93 -1.29
C GLN A 842 -47.52 -8.07 -1.20
N GLN A 843 -46.88 -8.02 -0.04
CA GLN A 843 -45.63 -7.32 0.17
C GLN A 843 -44.50 -7.92 -0.68
N GLN A 844 -44.40 -9.25 -0.76
CA GLN A 844 -43.44 -9.93 -1.63
C GLN A 844 -43.68 -9.62 -3.12
N GLN A 845 -44.94 -9.57 -3.57
CA GLN A 845 -45.25 -9.20 -4.96
C GLN A 845 -44.87 -7.75 -5.28
N GLN A 846 -45.12 -6.81 -4.36
CA GLN A 846 -44.71 -5.42 -4.52
C GLN A 846 -43.17 -5.29 -4.58
N GLN A 847 -42.45 -5.97 -3.68
CA GLN A 847 -40.98 -6.01 -3.69
C GLN A 847 -40.43 -6.62 -4.99
N ALA A 848 -41.01 -7.71 -5.47
CA ALA A 848 -40.60 -8.34 -6.72
C ALA A 848 -40.83 -7.42 -7.94
N PHE A 849 -41.93 -6.66 -7.94
CA PHE A 849 -42.21 -5.68 -8.99
C PHE A 849 -41.21 -4.52 -8.98
N GLN A 850 -40.96 -3.92 -7.81
CA GLN A 850 -39.95 -2.86 -7.64
C GLN A 850 -38.56 -3.36 -8.04
N GLY A 851 -38.22 -4.61 -7.68
CA GLY A 851 -37.00 -5.27 -8.09
C GLY A 851 -36.82 -5.31 -9.61
N ARG A 852 -37.83 -5.78 -10.35
CA ARG A 852 -37.76 -5.82 -11.82
C ARG A 852 -37.61 -4.43 -12.44
N GLN A 853 -38.30 -3.43 -11.89
CA GLN A 853 -38.23 -2.06 -12.40
C GLN A 853 -36.83 -1.46 -12.19
N ALA A 854 -36.25 -1.65 -11.00
CA ALA A 854 -34.88 -1.21 -10.72
C ALA A 854 -33.84 -1.94 -11.58
N GLU A 855 -34.04 -3.23 -11.87
CA GLU A 855 -33.13 -3.98 -12.77
C GLU A 855 -33.20 -3.42 -14.21
N GLN A 856 -34.41 -3.14 -14.71
CA GLN A 856 -34.60 -2.52 -16.03
C GLN A 856 -33.95 -1.14 -16.11
N LEU A 857 -34.10 -0.32 -15.06
CA LEU A 857 -33.50 1.00 -14.98
C LEU A 857 -31.97 0.90 -14.98
N ALA A 858 -31.40 0.01 -14.17
CA ALA A 858 -29.96 -0.19 -14.13
C ALA A 858 -29.40 -0.71 -15.48
N GLN A 859 -30.13 -1.58 -16.18
CA GLN A 859 -29.77 -1.97 -17.55
C GLN A 859 -29.83 -0.79 -18.53
N ALA A 860 -30.84 0.08 -18.42
CA ALA A 860 -30.95 1.26 -19.27
C ALA A 860 -29.82 2.27 -19.01
N LEU A 861 -29.43 2.48 -17.76
CA LEU A 861 -28.28 3.30 -17.35
C LEU A 861 -26.96 2.74 -17.89
N LEU A 862 -26.76 1.42 -17.77
CA LEU A 862 -25.60 0.72 -18.32
C LEU A 862 -25.51 0.91 -19.84
N GLN A 863 -26.63 0.74 -20.56
CA GLN A 863 -26.69 0.96 -22.00
C GLN A 863 -26.41 2.41 -22.37
N PHE A 864 -26.91 3.38 -21.60
CA PHE A 864 -26.65 4.80 -21.84
C PHE A 864 -25.18 5.16 -21.68
N GLY A 865 -24.54 4.71 -20.59
CA GLY A 865 -23.10 4.89 -20.39
C GLY A 865 -22.25 4.22 -21.49
N HIS A 866 -22.64 3.01 -21.92
CA HIS A 866 -22.00 2.33 -23.06
C HIS A 866 -22.15 3.10 -24.36
N ASN A 867 -23.36 3.61 -24.65
CA ASN A 867 -23.62 4.41 -25.83
C ASN A 867 -22.74 5.67 -25.84
N ILE A 868 -22.61 6.38 -24.72
CA ILE A 868 -21.71 7.54 -24.61
C ILE A 868 -20.27 7.15 -24.99
N CYS A 869 -19.72 6.11 -24.34
CA CYS A 869 -18.34 5.66 -24.58
C CYS A 869 -18.07 5.33 -26.05
N LEU A 870 -19.05 4.76 -26.75
CA LEU A 870 -18.92 4.37 -28.15
C LEU A 870 -19.01 5.55 -29.11
N GLN A 871 -19.80 6.57 -28.78
CA GLN A 871 -19.98 7.74 -29.64
C GLN A 871 -18.77 8.68 -29.62
N LEU A 872 -17.87 8.53 -28.64
CA LEU A 872 -16.69 9.36 -28.40
C LEU A 872 -15.38 8.55 -28.52
N PRO A 873 -14.96 8.16 -29.74
CA PRO A 873 -13.68 7.49 -29.94
C PRO A 873 -12.51 8.45 -29.68
N VAL A 874 -11.96 8.38 -28.48
CA VAL A 874 -10.79 9.15 -28.07
C VAL A 874 -9.49 8.35 -28.28
N PRO A 875 -8.37 8.99 -28.66
CA PRO A 875 -7.16 8.29 -29.09
C PRO A 875 -6.35 7.63 -27.95
N TYR A 876 -6.74 7.83 -26.70
CA TYR A 876 -6.05 7.38 -25.49
C TYR A 876 -6.92 6.41 -24.67
N TRP A 877 -7.99 5.86 -25.26
CA TRP A 877 -8.93 4.95 -24.58
C TRP A 877 -9.37 3.80 -25.50
N CYS A 878 -9.61 2.62 -24.92
CA CYS A 878 -10.18 1.46 -25.57
C CYS A 878 -11.70 1.61 -25.73
N CYS A 879 -12.16 1.74 -26.97
CA CYS A 879 -13.57 1.96 -27.33
C CYS A 879 -14.50 0.76 -27.03
N ASN A 880 -14.03 -0.26 -26.30
CA ASN A 880 -14.88 -1.31 -25.76
C ASN A 880 -15.34 -0.90 -24.36
N PRO A 881 -16.64 -0.57 -24.16
CA PRO A 881 -17.13 -0.15 -22.86
C PRO A 881 -17.11 -1.27 -21.81
N ALA A 882 -16.95 -2.53 -22.22
CA ALA A 882 -16.72 -3.67 -21.32
C ALA A 882 -15.22 -3.98 -21.11
N CYS A 883 -14.30 -3.17 -21.66
CA CYS A 883 -12.87 -3.41 -21.49
C CYS A 883 -12.49 -3.23 -20.03
N SER A 884 -12.08 -4.32 -19.40
CA SER A 884 -11.53 -4.36 -18.05
C SER A 884 -10.01 -4.53 -18.07
N ASN A 885 -9.36 -4.53 -19.23
CA ASN A 885 -7.92 -4.75 -19.31
C ASN A 885 -7.13 -3.59 -18.67
N VAL A 886 -6.38 -3.93 -17.62
CA VAL A 886 -5.43 -3.07 -16.90
C VAL A 886 -4.00 -3.63 -16.95
N ALA A 887 -3.70 -4.52 -17.92
CA ALA A 887 -2.34 -5.05 -18.13
C ALA A 887 -1.30 -3.92 -18.03
N ASP A 888 -0.10 -4.24 -17.51
CA ASP A 888 1.00 -3.42 -16.92
C ASP A 888 1.42 -2.09 -17.58
N ILE A 889 0.71 -1.67 -18.62
CA ILE A 889 0.94 -0.55 -19.49
C ILE A 889 -0.28 0.39 -19.39
N SER A 890 -0.05 1.70 -19.35
CA SER A 890 -1.15 2.67 -19.31
C SER A 890 -2.10 2.46 -20.49
N GLU A 891 -3.39 2.76 -20.33
CA GLU A 891 -4.33 2.61 -21.45
C GLU A 891 -3.90 3.45 -22.66
N LEU A 892 -3.31 4.62 -22.39
CA LEU A 892 -2.69 5.45 -23.39
C LEU A 892 -1.65 4.67 -24.20
N GLU A 893 -0.73 3.96 -23.56
CA GLU A 893 0.30 3.18 -24.25
C GLU A 893 -0.29 1.95 -24.94
N LEU A 894 -1.22 1.21 -24.29
CA LEU A 894 -1.90 0.05 -24.89
C LEU A 894 -2.60 0.43 -26.19
N VAL A 895 -3.26 1.58 -26.22
CA VAL A 895 -3.96 2.06 -27.41
C VAL A 895 -3.07 2.90 -28.32
N SER A 896 -1.86 3.30 -27.92
CA SER A 896 -0.99 4.13 -28.76
C SER A 896 -0.43 3.39 -29.98
N GLY A 897 -0.31 2.06 -29.91
CA GLY A 897 0.22 1.23 -31.00
C GLY A 897 -0.57 1.34 -32.32
N LYS A 898 0.11 1.26 -33.47
CA LYS A 898 -0.55 1.33 -34.79
C LYS A 898 -1.60 0.23 -35.01
N GLY A 899 -1.40 -0.94 -34.40
CA GLY A 899 -2.30 -2.10 -34.50
C GLY A 899 -3.58 -2.01 -33.65
N SER A 900 -3.70 -1.03 -32.75
CA SER A 900 -4.88 -0.86 -31.90
C SER A 900 -6.05 -0.19 -32.64
N ARG A 901 -5.80 0.42 -33.80
CA ARG A 901 -6.78 1.26 -34.51
C ARG A 901 -7.75 0.40 -35.30
N CYS A 902 -9.04 0.71 -35.20
CA CYS A 902 -10.05 0.10 -36.04
C CYS A 902 -9.76 0.37 -37.52
N SER A 903 -9.58 -0.65 -38.34
CA SER A 903 -9.25 -0.51 -39.76
C SER A 903 -10.32 0.22 -40.58
N GLY A 904 -11.58 0.21 -40.13
CA GLY A 904 -12.68 0.91 -40.81
C GLY A 904 -12.67 2.42 -40.58
N CYS A 905 -12.86 2.87 -39.33
CA CYS A 905 -12.93 4.29 -39.01
C CYS A 905 -11.57 4.95 -38.73
N ALA A 906 -10.54 4.15 -38.45
CA ALA A 906 -9.17 4.55 -38.06
C ALA A 906 -9.11 5.62 -36.94
N THR A 907 -10.16 5.72 -36.15
CA THR A 907 -10.33 6.70 -35.05
C THR A 907 -10.47 5.95 -33.74
N ALA A 908 -11.43 5.02 -33.66
CA ALA A 908 -11.57 4.14 -32.52
C ALA A 908 -10.31 3.28 -32.33
N ARG A 909 -9.90 3.15 -31.07
CA ARG A 909 -8.77 2.32 -30.66
C ARG A 909 -9.24 1.23 -29.71
N PHE A 910 -8.59 0.07 -29.75
CA PHE A 910 -8.88 -1.08 -28.91
C PHE A 910 -7.57 -1.66 -28.38
N CYS A 911 -7.50 -1.96 -27.09
CA CYS A 911 -6.29 -2.53 -26.48
C CYS A 911 -5.98 -3.94 -27.01
N SER A 912 -6.95 -4.64 -27.61
CA SER A 912 -6.78 -5.97 -28.19
C SER A 912 -7.79 -6.25 -29.30
N LYS A 913 -7.49 -7.24 -30.15
CA LYS A 913 -8.41 -7.74 -31.18
C LYS A 913 -9.69 -8.32 -30.56
N SER A 914 -9.60 -8.93 -29.38
CA SER A 914 -10.76 -9.43 -28.62
C SER A 914 -11.71 -8.29 -28.24
N CYS A 915 -11.18 -7.18 -27.68
CA CYS A 915 -11.98 -6.00 -27.37
C CYS A 915 -12.63 -5.38 -28.62
N GLN A 916 -11.91 -5.36 -29.75
CA GLN A 916 -12.48 -4.92 -31.01
C GLN A 916 -13.64 -5.80 -31.45
N GLN A 917 -13.49 -7.13 -31.40
CA GLN A 917 -14.54 -8.08 -31.81
C GLN A 917 -15.77 -8.02 -30.92
N GLN A 918 -15.59 -7.92 -29.59
CA GLN A 918 -16.70 -7.75 -28.64
C GLN A 918 -17.47 -6.46 -28.92
N SER A 919 -16.76 -5.34 -29.04
CA SER A 919 -17.37 -4.05 -29.35
C SER A 919 -18.02 -4.03 -30.73
N TRP A 920 -17.45 -4.75 -31.72
CA TRP A 920 -18.00 -4.87 -33.06
C TRP A 920 -19.36 -5.55 -33.09
N LYS A 921 -19.50 -6.71 -32.42
CA LYS A 921 -20.75 -7.47 -32.38
C LYS A 921 -21.88 -6.71 -31.68
N GLY A 922 -21.54 -5.89 -30.69
CA GLY A 922 -22.51 -5.11 -29.93
C GLY A 922 -22.96 -3.86 -30.67
N GLN A 923 -22.07 -2.86 -30.77
CA GLN A 923 -22.49 -1.48 -31.02
C GLN A 923 -21.50 -0.62 -31.84
N HIS A 924 -20.25 -1.06 -32.07
CA HIS A 924 -19.27 -0.24 -32.81
C HIS A 924 -19.51 -0.20 -34.33
N ALA A 925 -20.07 -1.24 -34.94
CA ALA A 925 -20.29 -1.29 -36.39
C ALA A 925 -21.02 -0.05 -36.97
N PRO A 926 -22.17 0.41 -36.42
CA PRO A 926 -22.85 1.61 -36.92
C PRO A 926 -22.03 2.89 -36.72
N VAL A 927 -21.33 3.01 -35.59
CA VAL A 927 -20.46 4.15 -35.29
C VAL A 927 -19.27 4.21 -36.25
N CYS A 928 -18.65 3.05 -36.51
CA CYS A 928 -17.55 2.90 -37.44
C CYS A 928 -17.95 3.37 -38.85
N LYS A 929 -19.12 2.94 -39.33
CA LYS A 929 -19.66 3.34 -40.64
C LYS A 929 -19.83 4.86 -40.74
N ARG A 930 -20.40 5.49 -39.71
CA ARG A 930 -20.59 6.95 -39.67
C ARG A 930 -19.26 7.72 -39.72
N ILE A 931 -18.31 7.35 -38.87
CA ILE A 931 -17.01 8.03 -38.80
C ILE A 931 -16.22 7.81 -40.10
N ALA A 932 -16.26 6.60 -40.65
CA ALA A 932 -15.59 6.28 -41.91
C ALA A 932 -16.18 7.06 -43.09
N ALA A 933 -17.50 7.27 -43.12
CA ALA A 933 -18.16 8.07 -44.15
C ALA A 933 -17.68 9.54 -44.11
N ALA A 934 -17.62 10.13 -42.92
CA ALA A 934 -17.15 11.50 -42.71
C ALA A 934 -15.72 11.71 -43.23
N ARG A 935 -14.82 10.77 -42.90
CA ARG A 935 -13.43 10.81 -43.34
C ARG A 935 -13.27 10.69 -44.85
N LYS A 936 -14.16 9.94 -45.52
CA LYS A 936 -14.18 9.87 -46.99
C LYS A 936 -14.64 11.18 -47.61
N GLY A 937 -15.56 11.92 -46.96
CA GLY A 937 -15.97 13.27 -47.36
C GLY A 937 -14.80 14.26 -47.29
N GLN A 938 -14.13 14.32 -46.14
CA GLN A 938 -13.00 15.23 -45.89
C GLN A 938 -11.75 15.01 -46.77
N ARG A 939 -11.65 13.86 -47.47
CA ARG A 939 -10.53 13.59 -48.40
C ARG A 939 -10.82 13.99 -49.84
N LYS A 940 -12.08 14.30 -50.15
CA LYS A 940 -12.52 14.71 -51.49
C LYS A 940 -12.54 16.22 -51.66
N GLU A 941 -12.66 16.94 -50.54
CA GLU A 941 -12.28 18.35 -50.41
C GLU A 941 -10.76 18.46 -50.34
#